data_AF-A0A935T2F8-F1
#
_entry.id   AF-A0A935T2F8-F1
#
_cell.length_a   1.000
_cell.length_b   1.000
_cell.length_c   1.000
_cell.angle_alpha   90.00
_cell.angle_beta   90.00
_cell.angle_gamma   90.00
#
_symmetry.space_group_name_H-M   'P 1'
#
loop_
_entity.id
_entity.type
_entity.pdbx_description
1 polymer ?
#
loop_
_entity_poly.entity_id
_entity_poly.type
_entity_poly.pdbx_seq_one_letter_code
_entity_poly.pdbx_strand_id
1 'polypeptide(L)'
;MHLPKPSASFLLTALIALALLVGCGGGGPAIELPPDPKAASQATLESVFGQIEAGLAQAKPGSSRAVELASQKKIVGGELASRAADGIRRSLAEAPTVEEMIPLAAIEKELAAAAPLARFDTPTHDALVAEIEPEREKTARAIRERDRKLAGLGNKDLLERLKLLSGLVALTGDGNAEQKRYAAQREQLLANLSKEAEEAIRNEDFETAQGLLGIVQEVDPDDEQARRKKCEVDGKVILKQISQALETGSGDRAMKTLSDASDGECFKEIKSALQDTAPQLVEAFGALGAEATAAQNLGLAYHYYSLAQTISKLLLSRGAALPGVENLIGQLGGLYEKSFAANEYGVAWGLLDVMTEYGTTTPQMRQHLRMTRDEIDRRAVRGLTAYPFEDPKSTATEVGDAVASKVVQHIFSTIPSDVRIVEREQLERILDECKRTGNCNELSTADYIVQGTINDAKVETTEKTGTETRRVVTGKETVTNPDHAAWLALKERDRKKQPEPPATISRDITEDVKFDVTAVRKVGIISVSYRVVDASSGRVVFTDSLQTRQEFQDEGRQGVQLGDFKQETDFIELPPDIEILSGDDGLADKISEEIGQKLVGFLENPEVQYEAEAKQLVAEGDYAGAARKIAYAIALREAKSKDVGKLRESLRAYAMQAQRL
;
A
#
# COMPACT_ATOMS: atom_id res chain seq x y z
N MET A 1 -38.86 44.61 -64.99
CA MET A 1 -37.52 44.85 -65.57
C MET A 1 -37.27 46.36 -65.59
N HIS A 2 -36.67 46.90 -64.54
CA HIS A 2 -36.23 48.29 -64.48
C HIS A 2 -35.00 48.38 -63.57
N LEU A 3 -33.92 48.95 -64.14
CA LEU A 3 -32.81 49.57 -63.43
C LEU A 3 -33.29 50.91 -62.81
N PRO A 4 -32.39 51.72 -62.22
CA PRO A 4 -31.95 51.76 -60.83
C PRO A 4 -32.52 53.01 -60.11
N LYS A 5 -32.37 53.12 -58.79
CA LYS A 5 -32.07 54.41 -58.11
C LYS A 5 -31.88 54.26 -56.59
N PRO A 6 -31.00 55.08 -55.99
CA PRO A 6 -30.91 55.38 -54.56
C PRO A 6 -31.72 56.63 -54.19
N SER A 7 -32.10 56.76 -52.93
CA SER A 7 -32.61 57.99 -52.26
C SER A 7 -33.16 57.60 -50.88
N ALA A 8 -33.17 58.39 -49.81
CA ALA A 8 -32.68 59.71 -49.44
C ALA A 8 -33.22 59.98 -48.00
N SER A 9 -32.87 61.15 -47.43
CA SER A 9 -33.47 61.85 -46.26
C SER A 9 -32.48 61.93 -45.08
N PHE A 10 -31.77 63.01 -44.77
CA PHE A 10 -32.09 64.44 -44.51
C PHE A 10 -32.95 64.73 -43.25
N LEU A 11 -32.31 65.47 -42.32
CA LEU A 11 -32.76 66.59 -41.47
C LEU A 11 -33.39 66.40 -40.07
N LEU A 12 -32.97 67.34 -39.20
CA LEU A 12 -33.40 67.77 -37.85
C LEU A 12 -32.93 66.86 -36.68
N THR A 13 -32.32 67.35 -35.59
CA THR A 13 -32.59 68.61 -34.87
C THR A 13 -31.45 69.02 -33.90
N ALA A 14 -31.15 70.33 -33.92
CA ALA A 14 -30.92 71.25 -32.78
C ALA A 14 -29.74 71.10 -31.79
N LEU A 15 -28.85 72.09 -31.90
CA LEU A 15 -28.30 72.94 -30.82
C LEU A 15 -28.97 72.80 -29.43
N ILE A 16 -28.17 72.48 -28.42
CA ILE A 16 -28.13 73.25 -27.17
C ILE A 16 -26.66 73.56 -26.86
N ALA A 17 -26.31 74.83 -27.04
CA ALA A 17 -25.16 75.44 -26.39
C ALA A 17 -25.63 75.92 -25.01
N LEU A 18 -24.93 75.52 -23.95
CA LEU A 18 -24.77 76.41 -22.80
C LEU A 18 -23.38 76.23 -22.20
N ALA A 19 -22.59 77.27 -22.39
CA ALA A 19 -21.29 77.46 -21.78
C ALA A 19 -21.44 77.75 -20.29
N LEU A 20 -20.59 77.15 -19.46
CA LEU A 20 -20.01 77.81 -18.30
C LEU A 20 -18.51 77.48 -18.27
N LEU A 21 -17.72 78.55 -18.32
CA LEU A 21 -16.27 78.62 -18.30
C LEU A 21 -15.66 77.92 -17.07
N VAL A 22 -14.47 77.31 -17.22
CA VAL A 22 -13.15 77.81 -16.73
C VAL A 22 -12.02 76.83 -17.11
N GLY A 23 -11.00 77.32 -17.84
CA GLY A 23 -9.57 77.03 -17.54
C GLY A 23 -8.80 75.88 -18.23
N CYS A 24 -7.73 76.27 -18.96
CA CYS A 24 -6.45 75.58 -19.22
C CYS A 24 -6.36 74.33 -20.13
N GLY A 25 -5.41 74.38 -21.08
CA GLY A 25 -4.62 73.22 -21.50
C GLY A 25 -4.66 72.90 -23.00
N GLY A 26 -3.58 73.19 -23.72
CA GLY A 26 -3.34 72.60 -25.03
C GLY A 26 -3.12 71.09 -24.90
N GLY A 27 -4.06 70.29 -25.41
CA GLY A 27 -3.96 68.83 -25.44
C GLY A 27 -4.67 68.29 -26.67
N GLY A 28 -3.98 67.46 -27.46
CA GLY A 28 -4.61 66.66 -28.52
C GLY A 28 -5.66 65.68 -27.94
N PRO A 29 -6.41 64.96 -28.80
CA PRO A 29 -7.49 64.08 -28.34
C PRO A 29 -6.97 63.08 -27.29
N ALA A 30 -7.75 62.91 -26.21
CA ALA A 30 -7.45 61.94 -25.17
C ALA A 30 -7.47 60.53 -25.77
N ILE A 31 -6.48 59.71 -25.42
CA ILE A 31 -6.49 58.28 -25.77
C ILE A 31 -7.25 57.61 -24.64
N GLU A 32 -8.43 57.08 -24.96
CA GLU A 32 -9.24 56.34 -24.01
C GLU A 32 -8.71 54.91 -23.88
N LEU A 33 -8.31 54.54 -22.67
CA LEU A 33 -7.98 53.16 -22.36
C LEU A 33 -9.25 52.31 -22.31
N PRO A 34 -9.18 51.02 -22.68
CA PRO A 34 -10.25 50.08 -22.38
C PRO A 34 -10.59 50.11 -20.87
N PRO A 35 -11.88 50.02 -20.50
CA PRO A 35 -12.31 50.10 -19.10
C PRO A 35 -11.71 48.98 -18.23
N ASP A 36 -11.41 47.83 -18.85
CA ASP A 36 -10.56 46.79 -18.26
C ASP A 36 -9.54 46.29 -19.30
N PRO A 37 -8.26 46.68 -19.18
CA PRO A 37 -7.19 46.20 -20.05
C PRO A 37 -7.05 44.66 -20.03
N LYS A 38 -7.40 43.98 -18.92
CA LYS A 38 -7.32 42.52 -18.80
C LYS A 38 -8.43 41.80 -19.57
N ALA A 39 -9.58 42.44 -19.77
CA ALA A 39 -10.69 41.89 -20.55
C ALA A 39 -10.66 42.30 -22.03
N ALA A 40 -9.80 43.27 -22.40
CA ALA A 40 -9.68 43.74 -23.79
C ALA A 40 -9.05 42.68 -24.71
N SER A 41 -9.43 42.68 -25.99
CA SER A 41 -8.83 41.79 -26.99
C SER A 41 -7.39 42.22 -27.33
N GLN A 42 -6.57 41.27 -27.79
CA GLN A 42 -5.18 41.53 -28.15
C GLN A 42 -5.05 42.61 -29.24
N ALA A 43 -5.87 42.54 -30.29
CA ALA A 43 -5.86 43.53 -31.38
C ALA A 43 -6.20 44.95 -30.89
N THR A 44 -7.11 45.07 -29.92
CA THR A 44 -7.46 46.37 -29.32
C THR A 44 -6.30 46.92 -28.50
N LEU A 45 -5.65 46.09 -27.69
CA LEU A 45 -4.49 46.50 -26.89
C LEU A 45 -3.30 46.90 -27.78
N GLU A 46 -3.01 46.16 -28.85
CA GLU A 46 -1.94 46.49 -29.80
C GLU A 46 -2.20 47.81 -30.54
N SER A 47 -3.46 48.04 -30.95
CA SER A 47 -3.87 49.29 -31.59
C SER A 47 -3.72 50.49 -30.65
N VAL A 48 -4.21 50.35 -29.40
CA VAL A 48 -4.08 51.40 -28.37
C VAL A 48 -2.60 51.64 -28.02
N PHE A 49 -1.80 50.58 -27.90
CA PHE A 49 -0.36 50.70 -27.67
C PHE A 49 0.33 51.49 -28.80
N GLY A 50 0.01 51.19 -30.06
CA GLY A 50 0.53 51.93 -31.21
C GLY A 50 0.14 53.41 -31.21
N GLN A 51 -1.09 53.75 -30.81
CA GLN A 51 -1.54 55.13 -30.65
C GLN A 51 -0.79 55.86 -29.52
N ILE A 52 -0.53 55.17 -28.40
CA ILE A 52 0.23 55.72 -27.28
C ILE A 52 1.68 55.98 -27.69
N GLU A 53 2.33 55.06 -28.42
CA GLU A 53 3.70 55.28 -28.91
C GLU A 53 3.78 56.48 -29.87
N ALA A 54 2.83 56.60 -30.79
CA ALA A 54 2.75 57.76 -31.69
C ALA A 54 2.49 59.07 -30.92
N GLY A 55 1.63 59.04 -29.90
CA GLY A 55 1.35 60.19 -29.04
C GLY A 55 2.56 60.62 -28.19
N LEU A 56 3.33 59.66 -27.67
CA LEU A 56 4.57 59.94 -26.92
C LEU A 56 5.64 60.58 -27.80
N ALA A 57 5.76 60.15 -29.06
CA ALA A 57 6.71 60.74 -30.01
C ALA A 57 6.40 62.21 -30.33
N GLN A 58 5.13 62.62 -30.22
CA GLN A 58 4.67 63.99 -30.49
C GLN A 58 4.62 64.87 -29.23
N ALA A 59 4.63 64.29 -28.04
CA ALA A 59 4.53 65.02 -26.77
C ALA A 59 5.87 65.64 -26.35
N LYS A 60 5.83 66.86 -25.79
CA LYS A 60 7.03 67.51 -25.24
C LYS A 60 7.53 66.72 -24.01
N PRO A 61 8.83 66.38 -23.92
CA PRO A 61 9.39 65.68 -22.76
C PRO A 61 9.08 66.39 -21.44
N GLY A 62 8.64 65.64 -20.43
CA GLY A 62 8.29 66.16 -19.11
C GLY A 62 6.95 66.91 -19.01
N SER A 63 6.17 66.99 -20.09
CA SER A 63 4.80 67.53 -20.03
C SER A 63 3.86 66.57 -19.27
N SER A 64 2.78 67.11 -18.69
CA SER A 64 1.73 66.30 -18.04
C SER A 64 1.18 65.22 -18.98
N ARG A 65 1.01 65.55 -20.27
CA ARG A 65 0.58 64.60 -21.31
C ARG A 65 1.60 63.49 -21.57
N ALA A 66 2.89 63.80 -21.57
CA ALA A 66 3.95 62.79 -21.72
C ALA A 66 3.99 61.84 -20.50
N VAL A 67 3.78 62.36 -19.29
CA VAL A 67 3.69 61.56 -18.06
C VAL A 67 2.45 60.65 -18.08
N GLU A 68 1.30 61.18 -18.50
CA GLU A 68 0.06 60.41 -18.65
C GLU A 68 0.22 59.28 -19.67
N LEU A 69 0.71 59.59 -20.88
CA LEU A 69 0.92 58.60 -21.94
C LEU A 69 1.99 57.55 -21.56
N ALA A 70 3.02 57.93 -20.80
CA ALA A 70 4.01 56.98 -20.29
C ALA A 70 3.38 56.01 -19.27
N SER A 71 2.50 56.51 -18.40
CA SER A 71 1.72 55.67 -17.48
C SER A 71 0.78 54.73 -18.24
N GLN A 72 0.08 55.23 -19.26
CA GLN A 72 -0.80 54.42 -20.11
C GLN A 72 -0.01 53.37 -20.91
N LYS A 73 1.18 53.72 -21.44
CA LYS A 73 2.09 52.79 -22.13
C LYS A 73 2.49 51.64 -21.21
N LYS A 74 2.81 51.92 -19.95
CA LYS A 74 3.16 50.91 -18.96
C LYS A 74 2.00 49.93 -18.69
N ILE A 75 0.76 50.43 -18.61
CA ILE A 75 -0.42 49.59 -18.35
C ILE A 75 -0.72 48.69 -19.55
N VAL A 76 -0.81 49.25 -20.76
CA VAL A 76 -1.17 48.50 -21.98
C VAL A 76 -0.02 47.61 -22.44
N GLY A 77 1.22 48.11 -22.39
CA GLY A 77 2.42 47.36 -22.73
C GLY A 77 2.71 46.23 -21.75
N GLY A 78 2.52 46.46 -20.45
CA GLY A 78 2.65 45.44 -19.41
C GLY A 78 1.63 44.30 -19.60
N GLU A 79 0.39 44.61 -19.94
CA GLU A 79 -0.64 43.58 -20.20
C GLU A 79 -0.33 42.77 -21.48
N LEU A 80 0.06 43.43 -22.58
CA LEU A 80 0.48 42.74 -23.81
C LEU A 80 1.69 41.83 -23.58
N ALA A 81 2.70 42.32 -22.86
CA ALA A 81 3.88 41.53 -22.52
C ALA A 81 3.54 40.37 -21.58
N SER A 82 2.68 40.59 -20.58
CA SER A 82 2.24 39.53 -19.65
C SER A 82 1.53 38.39 -20.37
N ARG A 83 0.59 38.71 -21.28
CA ARG A 83 -0.13 37.68 -22.04
C ARG A 83 0.79 36.87 -22.94
N ALA A 84 1.72 37.54 -23.62
CA ALA A 84 2.69 36.87 -24.47
C ALA A 84 3.65 36.00 -23.63
N ALA A 85 4.11 36.50 -22.47
CA ALA A 85 4.94 35.76 -21.54
C ALA A 85 4.23 34.51 -20.99
N ASP A 86 2.96 34.62 -20.62
CA ASP A 86 2.16 33.48 -20.15
C ASP A 86 1.94 32.42 -21.24
N GLY A 87 1.80 32.86 -22.50
CA GLY A 87 1.77 31.96 -23.66
C GLY A 87 3.07 31.18 -23.83
N ILE A 88 4.21 31.87 -23.71
CA ILE A 88 5.55 31.26 -23.78
C ILE A 88 5.77 30.27 -22.62
N ARG A 89 5.43 30.65 -21.38
CA ARG A 89 5.51 29.76 -20.21
C ARG A 89 4.69 28.49 -20.41
N ARG A 90 3.46 28.63 -20.93
CA ARG A 90 2.59 27.48 -21.22
C ARG A 90 3.20 26.57 -22.29
N SER A 91 3.72 27.15 -23.38
CA SER A 91 4.39 26.39 -24.46
C SER A 91 5.60 25.60 -23.93
N LEU A 92 6.41 26.21 -23.05
CA LEU A 92 7.55 25.52 -22.41
C LEU A 92 7.10 24.42 -21.43
N ALA A 93 6.04 24.66 -20.66
CA ALA A 93 5.49 23.67 -19.75
C ALA A 93 4.88 22.44 -20.49
N GLU A 94 4.36 22.64 -21.69
CA GLU A 94 3.78 21.60 -22.54
C GLU A 94 4.81 20.90 -23.45
N ALA A 95 6.04 21.41 -23.52
CA ALA A 95 7.09 20.84 -24.37
C ALA A 95 7.50 19.43 -23.89
N PRO A 96 7.75 18.47 -24.80
CA PRO A 96 8.20 17.15 -24.42
C PRO A 96 9.56 17.25 -23.73
N THR A 97 9.70 16.63 -22.55
CA THR A 97 10.96 16.61 -21.81
C THR A 97 11.72 15.31 -22.05
N VAL A 98 13.04 15.41 -22.09
CA VAL A 98 13.97 14.29 -22.20
C VAL A 98 14.84 14.33 -20.96
N GLU A 99 14.66 13.36 -20.05
CA GLU A 99 15.37 13.34 -18.76
C GLU A 99 15.23 14.67 -17.99
N GLU A 100 13.98 15.16 -17.86
CA GLU A 100 13.65 16.41 -17.16
C GLU A 100 14.28 17.69 -17.76
N MET A 101 14.70 17.63 -19.04
CA MET A 101 15.21 18.78 -19.79
C MET A 101 14.34 19.03 -21.02
N ILE A 102 14.08 20.30 -21.31
CA ILE A 102 13.42 20.72 -22.55
C ILE A 102 14.45 20.71 -23.69
N PRO A 103 14.13 20.15 -24.87
CA PRO A 103 15.03 20.18 -26.03
C PRO A 103 15.47 21.59 -26.40
N LEU A 104 16.74 21.75 -26.76
CA LEU A 104 17.36 23.05 -27.01
C LEU A 104 16.64 23.83 -28.10
N ALA A 105 16.26 23.18 -29.21
CA ALA A 105 15.50 23.81 -30.28
C ALA A 105 14.15 24.38 -29.83
N ALA A 106 13.46 23.72 -28.89
CA ALA A 106 12.20 24.21 -28.34
C ALA A 106 12.45 25.46 -27.47
N ILE A 107 13.49 25.44 -26.63
CA ILE A 107 13.86 26.60 -25.80
C ILE A 107 14.27 27.80 -26.68
N GLU A 108 15.10 27.57 -27.70
CA GLU A 108 15.58 28.63 -28.59
C GLU A 108 14.44 29.25 -29.41
N LYS A 109 13.46 28.46 -29.82
CA LYS A 109 12.24 28.94 -30.47
C LYS A 109 11.46 29.89 -29.56
N GLU A 110 11.28 29.53 -28.30
CA GLU A 110 10.54 30.36 -27.34
C GLU A 110 11.31 31.63 -26.93
N LEU A 111 12.64 31.56 -26.81
CA LEU A 111 13.47 32.77 -26.63
C LEU A 111 13.38 33.72 -27.83
N ALA A 112 13.34 33.19 -29.05
CA ALA A 112 13.11 34.00 -30.25
C ALA A 112 11.71 34.64 -30.25
N ALA A 113 10.69 33.93 -29.74
CA ALA A 113 9.33 34.45 -29.56
C ALA A 113 9.24 35.50 -28.43
N ALA A 114 10.13 35.46 -27.44
CA ALA A 114 10.22 36.44 -26.36
C ALA A 114 10.82 37.79 -26.83
N ALA A 115 11.71 37.79 -27.83
CA ALA A 115 12.44 39.00 -28.24
C ALA A 115 11.57 40.24 -28.56
N PRO A 116 10.39 40.13 -29.23
CA PRO A 116 9.52 41.27 -29.47
C PRO A 116 8.90 41.90 -28.20
N LEU A 117 8.86 41.18 -27.06
CA LEU A 117 8.24 41.65 -25.82
C LEU A 117 8.97 42.86 -25.23
N ALA A 118 10.26 42.99 -25.49
CA ALA A 118 11.07 44.13 -25.03
C ALA A 118 10.50 45.49 -25.50
N ARG A 119 9.78 45.50 -26.63
CA ARG A 119 9.07 46.69 -27.15
C ARG A 119 7.88 47.07 -26.27
N PHE A 120 7.15 46.09 -25.77
CA PHE A 120 5.93 46.28 -24.99
C PHE A 120 6.24 46.63 -23.53
N ASP A 121 7.09 45.82 -22.89
CA ASP A 121 7.54 46.03 -21.51
C ASP A 121 8.88 45.33 -21.27
N THR A 122 9.94 46.12 -21.10
CA THR A 122 11.30 45.62 -20.87
C THR A 122 11.44 44.81 -19.56
N PRO A 123 10.88 45.24 -18.42
CA PRO A 123 10.94 44.44 -17.18
C PRO A 123 10.33 43.04 -17.33
N THR A 124 9.17 42.91 -17.99
CA THR A 124 8.53 41.60 -18.22
C THR A 124 9.33 40.73 -19.18
N HIS A 125 9.90 41.32 -20.24
CA HIS A 125 10.84 40.62 -21.12
C HIS A 125 12.07 40.11 -20.37
N ASP A 126 12.74 40.97 -19.61
CA ASP A 126 13.98 40.62 -18.90
C ASP A 126 13.72 39.56 -17.83
N ALA A 127 12.58 39.64 -17.12
CA ALA A 127 12.15 38.62 -16.17
C ALA A 127 11.88 37.27 -16.85
N LEU A 128 11.21 37.26 -18.01
CA LEU A 128 10.94 36.04 -18.77
C LEU A 128 12.23 35.42 -19.33
N VAL A 129 13.14 36.22 -19.89
CA VAL A 129 14.44 35.74 -20.36
C VAL A 129 15.26 35.17 -19.19
N ALA A 130 15.29 35.85 -18.04
CA ALA A 130 15.97 35.35 -16.85
C ALA A 130 15.36 34.04 -16.30
N GLU A 131 14.09 33.76 -16.57
CA GLU A 131 13.41 32.50 -16.24
C GLU A 131 13.81 31.35 -17.19
N ILE A 132 13.95 31.64 -18.49
CA ILE A 132 14.19 30.63 -19.54
C ILE A 132 15.68 30.31 -19.72
N GLU A 133 16.57 31.30 -19.58
CA GLU A 133 18.00 31.15 -19.84
C GLU A 133 18.70 30.07 -18.99
N PRO A 134 18.37 29.89 -17.69
CA PRO A 134 18.95 28.80 -16.89
C PRO A 134 18.64 27.40 -17.46
N GLU A 135 17.43 27.19 -17.97
CA GLU A 135 17.04 25.93 -18.62
C GLU A 135 17.77 25.74 -19.96
N ARG A 136 17.92 26.80 -20.75
CA ARG A 136 18.76 26.76 -21.98
C ARG A 136 20.18 26.33 -21.67
N GLU A 137 20.80 26.96 -20.66
CA GLU A 137 22.18 26.65 -20.29
C GLU A 137 22.33 25.23 -19.75
N LYS A 138 21.36 24.77 -18.96
CA LYS A 138 21.30 23.39 -18.43
C LYS A 138 21.29 22.38 -19.58
N THR A 139 20.36 22.53 -20.54
CA THR A 139 20.28 21.64 -21.72
C THR A 139 21.57 21.73 -22.57
N ALA A 140 22.08 22.93 -22.84
CA ALA A 140 23.30 23.11 -23.63
C ALA A 140 24.56 22.52 -22.97
N ARG A 141 24.67 22.59 -21.63
CA ARG A 141 25.74 21.92 -20.87
C ARG A 141 25.64 20.40 -21.01
N ALA A 142 24.44 19.84 -20.82
CA ALA A 142 24.21 18.40 -20.95
C ALA A 142 24.57 17.88 -22.35
N ILE A 143 24.20 18.61 -23.41
CA ILE A 143 24.57 18.27 -24.80
C ILE A 143 26.10 18.24 -24.95
N ARG A 144 26.82 19.27 -24.50
CA ARG A 144 28.29 19.32 -24.60
C ARG A 144 28.98 18.21 -23.82
N GLU A 145 28.48 17.86 -22.65
CA GLU A 145 29.04 16.76 -21.86
C GLU A 145 28.81 15.41 -22.55
N ARG A 146 27.61 15.18 -23.10
CA ARG A 146 27.30 13.96 -23.86
C ARG A 146 28.12 13.85 -25.13
N ASP A 147 28.32 14.93 -25.88
CA ASP A 147 29.15 14.93 -27.09
C ASP A 147 30.63 14.66 -26.75
N ARG A 148 31.15 15.21 -25.65
CA ARG A 148 32.50 14.87 -25.15
C ARG A 148 32.64 13.41 -24.76
N LYS A 149 31.64 12.85 -24.06
CA LYS A 149 31.61 11.42 -23.72
C LYS A 149 31.58 10.57 -24.98
N LEU A 150 30.74 10.93 -25.95
CA LEU A 150 30.63 10.25 -27.23
C LEU A 150 31.97 10.21 -27.98
N ALA A 151 32.72 11.31 -27.98
CA ALA A 151 34.04 11.39 -28.60
C ALA A 151 35.11 10.52 -27.91
N GLY A 152 34.92 10.21 -26.62
CA GLY A 152 35.81 9.36 -25.83
C GLY A 152 35.54 7.85 -25.95
N LEU A 153 34.40 7.45 -26.51
CA LEU A 153 34.01 6.04 -26.63
C LEU A 153 34.69 5.34 -27.82
N GLY A 154 35.17 4.12 -27.58
CA GLY A 154 35.77 3.28 -28.59
C GLY A 154 34.73 2.54 -29.45
N ASN A 155 35.19 1.78 -30.44
CA ASN A 155 34.32 0.95 -31.29
C ASN A 155 33.76 -0.29 -30.56
N LYS A 156 34.16 -0.55 -29.32
CA LYS A 156 33.68 -1.69 -28.51
C LYS A 156 32.46 -1.34 -27.66
N ASP A 157 32.22 -0.05 -27.41
CA ASP A 157 31.16 0.45 -26.52
C ASP A 157 29.91 0.84 -27.33
N LEU A 158 29.48 -0.05 -28.23
CA LEU A 158 28.48 0.23 -29.27
C LEU A 158 27.12 0.64 -28.68
N LEU A 159 26.67 -0.03 -27.61
CA LEU A 159 25.43 0.27 -26.92
C LEU A 159 25.45 1.66 -26.27
N GLU A 160 26.51 1.99 -25.54
CA GLU A 160 26.65 3.28 -24.87
C GLU A 160 26.73 4.42 -25.88
N ARG A 161 27.45 4.19 -27.00
CA ARG A 161 27.54 5.13 -28.11
C ARG A 161 26.18 5.40 -28.73
N LEU A 162 25.37 4.37 -28.97
CA LEU A 162 24.02 4.51 -29.48
C LEU A 162 23.08 5.23 -28.51
N LYS A 163 23.13 4.91 -27.22
CA LYS A 163 22.34 5.60 -26.18
C LYS A 163 22.67 7.09 -26.13
N LEU A 164 23.95 7.44 -26.15
CA LEU A 164 24.38 8.85 -26.20
C LEU A 164 23.91 9.55 -27.47
N LEU A 165 24.01 8.91 -28.63
CA LEU A 165 23.51 9.46 -29.89
C LEU A 165 22.00 9.69 -29.87
N SER A 166 21.21 8.71 -29.40
CA SER A 166 19.75 8.86 -29.25
C SER A 166 19.40 10.02 -28.31
N GLY A 167 20.07 10.11 -27.16
CA GLY A 167 19.87 11.21 -26.20
C GLY A 167 20.29 12.57 -26.76
N LEU A 168 21.37 12.63 -27.54
CA LEU A 168 21.82 13.86 -28.22
C LEU A 168 20.82 14.31 -29.30
N VAL A 169 20.29 13.39 -30.10
CA VAL A 169 19.23 13.69 -31.08
C VAL A 169 17.98 14.26 -30.39
N ALA A 170 17.55 13.63 -29.30
CA ALA A 170 16.36 14.06 -28.56
C ALA A 170 16.56 15.41 -27.85
N LEU A 171 17.70 15.64 -27.19
CA LEU A 171 17.98 16.90 -26.46
C LEU A 171 18.29 18.09 -27.38
N THR A 172 18.88 17.87 -28.55
CA THR A 172 19.13 18.97 -29.49
C THR A 172 17.84 19.47 -30.12
N GLY A 173 16.90 18.57 -30.44
CA GLY A 173 15.62 18.89 -31.05
C GLY A 173 15.71 19.22 -32.54
N ASP A 174 14.56 19.20 -33.21
CA ASP A 174 14.46 19.27 -34.67
C ASP A 174 14.97 20.59 -35.26
N GLY A 175 15.58 20.50 -36.45
CA GLY A 175 15.94 21.67 -37.26
C GLY A 175 17.39 22.17 -37.13
N ASN A 176 18.19 21.62 -36.20
CA ASN A 176 19.60 21.97 -36.04
C ASN A 176 20.53 21.06 -36.89
N ALA A 177 21.62 21.61 -37.41
CA ALA A 177 22.66 20.86 -38.12
C ALA A 177 23.34 19.79 -37.23
N GLU A 178 23.49 20.07 -35.93
CA GLU A 178 24.05 19.11 -34.96
C GLU A 178 23.13 17.90 -34.76
N GLN A 179 21.82 18.12 -34.65
CA GLN A 179 20.82 17.05 -34.55
C GLN A 179 20.91 16.11 -35.76
N LYS A 180 20.97 16.67 -36.97
CA LYS A 180 21.11 15.88 -38.20
C LYS A 180 22.40 15.06 -38.23
N ARG A 181 23.50 15.62 -37.70
CA ARG A 181 24.78 14.91 -37.57
C ARG A 181 24.65 13.71 -36.63
N TYR A 182 24.05 13.89 -35.45
CA TYR A 182 23.87 12.80 -34.48
C TYR A 182 22.90 11.72 -35.00
N ALA A 183 21.81 12.14 -35.67
CA ALA A 183 20.86 11.21 -36.28
C ALA A 183 21.52 10.35 -37.37
N ALA A 184 22.27 10.97 -38.28
CA ALA A 184 22.99 10.22 -39.33
C ALA A 184 24.02 9.24 -38.75
N GLN A 185 24.75 9.63 -37.70
CA GLN A 185 25.69 8.73 -37.01
C GLN A 185 24.97 7.55 -36.34
N ARG A 186 23.81 7.79 -35.71
CA ARG A 186 22.98 6.75 -35.10
C ARG A 186 22.49 5.75 -36.14
N GLU A 187 21.91 6.25 -37.23
CA GLU A 187 21.37 5.41 -38.31
C GLU A 187 22.46 4.57 -38.98
N GLN A 188 23.62 5.16 -39.24
CA GLN A 188 24.76 4.43 -39.81
C GLN A 188 25.24 3.31 -38.88
N LEU A 189 25.30 3.58 -37.57
CA LEU A 189 25.74 2.58 -36.60
C LEU A 189 24.73 1.44 -36.45
N LEU A 190 23.43 1.74 -36.41
CA LEU A 190 22.37 0.74 -36.40
C LEU A 190 22.39 -0.11 -37.67
N ALA A 191 22.58 0.50 -38.85
CA ALA A 191 22.67 -0.23 -40.12
C ALA A 191 23.87 -1.19 -40.15
N ASN A 192 25.02 -0.77 -39.60
CA ASN A 192 26.19 -1.63 -39.49
C ASN A 192 25.95 -2.81 -38.53
N LEU A 193 25.36 -2.56 -37.36
CA LEU A 193 25.02 -3.62 -36.40
C LEU A 193 24.05 -4.64 -36.98
N SER A 194 23.01 -4.19 -37.68
CA SER A 194 22.05 -5.08 -38.34
C SER A 194 22.72 -5.93 -39.43
N LYS A 195 23.67 -5.36 -40.18
CA LYS A 195 24.44 -6.11 -41.19
C LYS A 195 25.39 -7.13 -40.55
N GLU A 196 26.10 -6.76 -39.49
CA GLU A 196 26.98 -7.67 -38.75
C GLU A 196 26.17 -8.81 -38.10
N ALA A 197 24.98 -8.52 -37.56
CA ALA A 197 24.07 -9.53 -37.05
C ALA A 197 23.64 -10.51 -38.13
N GLU A 198 23.31 -10.04 -39.34
CA GLU A 198 22.98 -10.91 -40.47
C GLU A 198 24.17 -11.76 -40.94
N GLU A 199 25.39 -11.22 -40.93
CA GLU A 199 26.61 -11.97 -41.21
C GLU A 199 26.85 -13.06 -40.17
N ALA A 200 26.68 -12.75 -38.88
CA ALA A 200 26.78 -13.72 -37.80
C ALA A 200 25.74 -14.85 -37.93
N ILE A 201 24.48 -14.51 -38.28
CA ILE A 201 23.42 -15.50 -38.56
C ILE A 201 23.82 -16.42 -39.72
N ARG A 202 24.35 -15.87 -40.82
CA ARG A 202 24.79 -16.66 -41.99
C ARG A 202 25.95 -17.60 -41.66
N ASN A 203 26.81 -17.20 -40.73
CA ASN A 203 27.95 -17.99 -40.27
C ASN A 203 27.59 -18.94 -39.10
N GLU A 204 26.32 -19.05 -38.74
CA GLU A 204 25.82 -19.85 -37.60
C GLU A 204 26.39 -19.43 -36.23
N ASP A 205 26.95 -18.22 -36.14
CA ASP A 205 27.39 -17.61 -34.88
C ASP A 205 26.21 -16.90 -34.19
N PHE A 206 25.29 -17.72 -33.68
CA PHE A 206 24.05 -17.24 -33.07
C PHE A 206 24.28 -16.48 -31.75
N GLU A 207 25.38 -16.72 -31.04
CA GLU A 207 25.72 -16.01 -29.80
C GLU A 207 26.11 -14.55 -30.11
N THR A 208 26.96 -14.34 -31.13
CA THR A 208 27.28 -12.99 -31.61
C THR A 208 26.06 -12.28 -32.18
N ALA A 209 25.24 -12.98 -32.99
CA ALA A 209 24.01 -12.41 -33.54
C ALA A 209 23.01 -11.99 -32.44
N GLN A 210 22.86 -12.80 -31.38
CA GLN A 210 21.99 -12.51 -30.23
C GLN A 210 22.41 -11.21 -29.54
N GLY A 211 23.72 -11.03 -29.31
CA GLY A 211 24.28 -9.82 -28.70
C GLY A 211 24.01 -8.58 -29.54
N LEU A 212 24.31 -8.64 -30.84
CA LEU A 212 24.12 -7.51 -31.77
C LEU A 212 22.64 -7.11 -31.91
N LEU A 213 21.73 -8.09 -32.07
CA LEU A 213 20.29 -7.81 -32.15
C LEU A 213 19.71 -7.34 -30.82
N GLY A 214 20.29 -7.77 -29.69
CA GLY A 214 19.98 -7.22 -28.37
C GLY A 214 20.27 -5.72 -28.27
N ILE A 215 21.43 -5.28 -28.77
CA ILE A 215 21.80 -3.86 -28.81
C ILE A 215 20.83 -3.06 -29.68
N VAL A 216 20.45 -3.59 -30.86
CA VAL A 216 19.50 -2.92 -31.75
C VAL A 216 18.14 -2.76 -31.07
N GLN A 217 17.60 -3.81 -30.46
CA GLN A 217 16.30 -3.78 -29.78
C GLN A 217 16.28 -2.89 -28.53
N GLU A 218 17.39 -2.76 -27.82
CA GLU A 218 17.47 -1.86 -26.66
C GLU A 218 17.43 -0.38 -27.07
N VAL A 219 17.93 -0.05 -28.26
CA VAL A 219 18.02 1.32 -28.79
C VAL A 219 16.84 1.68 -29.68
N ASP A 220 16.22 0.69 -30.31
CA ASP A 220 15.05 0.80 -31.16
C ASP A 220 14.06 -0.36 -30.89
N PRO A 221 13.25 -0.25 -29.83
CA PRO A 221 12.28 -1.30 -29.46
C PRO A 221 11.18 -1.51 -30.50
N ASP A 222 10.92 -0.51 -31.34
CA ASP A 222 9.86 -0.52 -32.35
C ASP A 222 10.29 -1.20 -33.67
N ASP A 223 11.57 -1.55 -33.81
CA ASP A 223 12.06 -2.33 -34.95
C ASP A 223 11.54 -3.78 -34.90
N GLU A 224 10.36 -3.98 -35.50
CA GLU A 224 9.72 -5.29 -35.57
C GLU A 224 10.59 -6.34 -36.30
N GLN A 225 11.41 -5.93 -37.27
CA GLN A 225 12.26 -6.84 -38.02
C GLN A 225 13.41 -7.35 -37.15
N ALA A 226 14.09 -6.46 -36.42
CA ALA A 226 15.13 -6.84 -35.47
C ALA A 226 14.56 -7.72 -34.35
N ARG A 227 13.36 -7.40 -33.83
CA ARG A 227 12.68 -8.22 -32.82
C ARG A 227 12.42 -9.64 -33.30
N ARG A 228 11.84 -9.80 -34.50
CA ARG A 228 11.55 -11.12 -35.10
C ARG A 228 12.83 -11.93 -35.31
N LYS A 229 13.88 -11.31 -35.86
CA LYS A 229 15.19 -11.96 -36.04
C LYS A 229 15.81 -12.36 -34.70
N LYS A 230 15.69 -11.51 -33.68
CA LYS A 230 16.17 -11.81 -32.32
C LYS A 230 15.48 -13.05 -31.76
N CYS A 231 14.15 -13.14 -31.88
CA CYS A 231 13.42 -14.34 -31.46
C CYS A 231 13.89 -15.62 -32.18
N GLU A 232 14.16 -15.55 -33.50
CA GLU A 232 14.70 -16.69 -34.24
C GLU A 232 16.08 -17.12 -33.72
N VAL A 233 16.97 -16.16 -33.50
CA VAL A 233 18.33 -16.40 -33.00
C VAL A 233 18.32 -16.92 -31.57
N ASP A 234 17.56 -16.27 -30.68
CA ASP A 234 17.38 -16.69 -29.28
C ASP A 234 16.88 -18.13 -29.22
N GLY A 235 15.92 -18.47 -30.10
CA GLY A 235 15.45 -19.83 -30.26
C GLY A 235 16.58 -20.80 -30.60
N LYS A 236 17.40 -20.50 -31.62
CA LYS A 236 18.54 -21.36 -32.01
C LYS A 236 19.60 -21.52 -30.91
N VAL A 237 19.90 -20.46 -30.16
CA VAL A 237 20.82 -20.53 -29.02
C VAL A 237 20.26 -21.45 -27.93
N ILE A 238 18.98 -21.30 -27.59
CA ILE A 238 18.29 -22.14 -26.60
C ILE A 238 18.27 -23.61 -27.05
N LEU A 239 17.99 -23.88 -28.32
CA LEU A 239 18.06 -25.23 -28.89
C LEU A 239 19.44 -25.85 -28.72
N LYS A 240 20.50 -25.10 -29.06
CA LYS A 240 21.89 -25.55 -28.89
C LYS A 240 22.19 -25.90 -27.42
N GLN A 241 21.73 -25.08 -26.48
CA GLN A 241 21.91 -25.33 -25.05
C GLN A 241 21.15 -26.58 -24.58
N ILE A 242 19.91 -26.77 -25.04
CA ILE A 242 19.10 -27.96 -24.75
C ILE A 242 19.80 -29.21 -25.30
N SER A 243 20.23 -29.19 -26.56
CA SER A 243 20.94 -30.31 -27.19
C SER A 243 22.24 -30.65 -26.45
N GLN A 244 23.06 -29.67 -26.13
CA GLN A 244 24.29 -29.89 -25.36
C GLN A 244 24.02 -30.46 -23.96
N ALA A 245 22.97 -29.98 -23.28
CA ALA A 245 22.57 -30.50 -21.99
C ALA A 245 22.09 -31.96 -22.10
N LEU A 246 21.38 -32.33 -23.16
CA LEU A 246 20.96 -33.72 -23.41
C LEU A 246 22.16 -34.62 -23.76
N GLU A 247 23.09 -34.18 -24.60
CA GLU A 247 24.30 -34.92 -24.97
C GLU A 247 25.21 -35.20 -23.77
N THR A 248 25.25 -34.27 -22.81
CA THR A 248 26.03 -34.40 -21.56
C THR A 248 25.28 -35.12 -20.44
N GLY A 249 24.09 -35.70 -20.73
CA GLY A 249 23.27 -36.42 -19.75
C GLY A 249 22.61 -35.54 -18.70
N SER A 250 22.64 -34.21 -18.88
CA SER A 250 22.05 -33.22 -17.97
C SER A 250 20.60 -32.88 -18.36
N GLY A 251 19.73 -33.89 -18.34
CA GLY A 251 18.30 -33.73 -18.68
C GLY A 251 17.58 -32.64 -17.89
N ASP A 252 17.88 -32.51 -16.59
CA ASP A 252 17.37 -31.44 -15.72
C ASP A 252 17.69 -30.04 -16.25
N ARG A 253 18.93 -29.84 -16.71
CA ARG A 253 19.39 -28.55 -17.23
C ARG A 253 18.67 -28.22 -18.54
N ALA A 254 18.54 -29.20 -19.42
CA ALA A 254 17.79 -29.05 -20.67
C ALA A 254 16.33 -28.63 -20.39
N MET A 255 15.71 -29.26 -19.41
CA MET A 255 14.31 -29.02 -19.06
C MET A 255 14.08 -27.70 -18.33
N LYS A 256 15.02 -27.28 -17.48
CA LYS A 256 15.01 -25.94 -16.89
C LYS A 256 15.11 -24.88 -17.98
N THR A 257 16.06 -25.01 -18.91
CA THR A 257 16.22 -24.08 -20.03
C THR A 257 14.96 -24.00 -20.90
N LEU A 258 14.29 -25.13 -21.15
CA LEU A 258 13.04 -25.14 -21.90
C LEU A 258 11.88 -24.47 -21.14
N SER A 259 11.77 -24.72 -19.82
CA SER A 259 10.74 -24.11 -18.98
C SER A 259 10.93 -22.59 -18.86
N ASP A 260 12.16 -22.14 -18.62
CA ASP A 260 12.50 -20.71 -18.54
C ASP A 260 12.17 -20.00 -19.86
N ALA A 261 12.38 -20.68 -20.99
CA ALA A 261 12.05 -20.16 -22.31
C ALA A 261 10.53 -20.15 -22.61
N SER A 262 9.72 -20.96 -21.93
CA SER A 262 8.28 -21.08 -22.22
C SER A 262 7.44 -19.87 -21.79
N ASP A 263 7.95 -19.08 -20.86
CA ASP A 263 7.31 -17.86 -20.38
C ASP A 263 7.67 -16.62 -21.25
N GLY A 264 8.58 -16.78 -22.22
CA GLY A 264 9.05 -15.70 -23.08
C GLY A 264 8.15 -15.44 -24.29
N GLU A 265 8.14 -14.19 -24.77
CA GLU A 265 7.36 -13.76 -25.95
C GLU A 265 7.78 -14.49 -27.25
N CYS A 266 9.02 -14.98 -27.31
CA CYS A 266 9.60 -15.70 -28.45
C CYS A 266 9.44 -17.23 -28.35
N PHE A 267 8.63 -17.76 -27.44
CA PHE A 267 8.51 -19.22 -27.26
C PHE A 267 7.92 -19.94 -28.48
N LYS A 268 7.13 -19.23 -29.29
CA LYS A 268 6.47 -19.80 -30.48
C LYS A 268 7.50 -20.36 -31.47
N GLU A 269 8.61 -19.67 -31.67
CA GLU A 269 9.69 -20.05 -32.58
C GLU A 269 10.42 -21.29 -32.05
N ILE A 270 10.71 -21.34 -30.75
CA ILE A 270 11.32 -22.51 -30.07
C ILE A 270 10.40 -23.72 -30.18
N LYS A 271 9.10 -23.52 -29.91
CA LYS A 271 8.09 -24.57 -29.99
C LYS A 271 8.04 -25.17 -31.39
N SER A 272 8.01 -24.33 -32.44
CA SER A 272 8.00 -24.79 -33.83
C SER A 272 9.26 -25.60 -34.18
N ALA A 273 10.43 -25.19 -33.70
CA ALA A 273 11.68 -25.86 -34.03
C ALA A 273 11.82 -27.23 -33.33
N LEU A 274 11.32 -27.37 -32.10
CA LEU A 274 11.36 -28.64 -31.37
C LEU A 274 10.20 -29.58 -31.66
N GLN A 275 9.15 -29.10 -32.34
CA GLN A 275 7.90 -29.84 -32.51
C GLN A 275 8.10 -31.23 -33.14
N ASP A 276 9.02 -31.35 -34.10
CA ASP A 276 9.30 -32.62 -34.79
C ASP A 276 10.12 -33.60 -33.95
N THR A 277 11.00 -33.08 -33.08
CA THR A 277 11.83 -33.89 -32.16
C THR A 277 11.12 -34.23 -30.84
N ALA A 278 10.13 -33.42 -30.45
CA ALA A 278 9.43 -33.57 -29.18
C ALA A 278 8.81 -34.97 -28.97
N PRO A 279 8.18 -35.63 -29.97
CA PRO A 279 7.66 -36.98 -29.81
C PRO A 279 8.73 -38.00 -29.40
N GLN A 280 9.94 -37.92 -29.99
CA GLN A 280 11.05 -38.82 -29.69
C GLN A 280 11.58 -38.60 -28.27
N LEU A 281 11.66 -37.35 -27.82
CA LEU A 281 12.04 -37.03 -26.45
C LEU A 281 11.01 -37.52 -25.43
N VAL A 282 9.71 -37.34 -25.71
CA VAL A 282 8.62 -37.85 -24.86
C VAL A 282 8.69 -39.37 -24.76
N GLU A 283 8.93 -40.07 -25.86
CA GLU A 283 9.09 -41.53 -25.88
C GLU A 283 10.33 -41.97 -25.10
N ALA A 284 11.48 -41.32 -25.29
CA ALA A 284 12.72 -41.64 -24.60
C ALA A 284 12.60 -41.46 -23.07
N PHE A 285 12.10 -40.32 -22.61
CA PHE A 285 11.87 -40.09 -21.18
C PHE A 285 10.77 -41.00 -20.61
N GLY A 286 9.74 -41.31 -21.40
CA GLY A 286 8.72 -42.31 -21.02
C GLY A 286 9.32 -43.70 -20.80
N ALA A 287 10.22 -44.14 -21.69
CA ALA A 287 10.93 -45.41 -21.56
C ALA A 287 11.87 -45.44 -20.34
N LEU A 288 12.64 -44.36 -20.10
CA LEU A 288 13.48 -44.21 -18.91
C LEU A 288 12.65 -44.22 -17.61
N GLY A 289 11.45 -43.63 -17.63
CA GLY A 289 10.50 -43.72 -16.52
C GLY A 289 10.04 -45.16 -16.25
N ALA A 290 9.74 -45.92 -17.31
CA ALA A 290 9.35 -47.33 -17.20
C ALA A 290 10.50 -48.20 -16.67
N GLU A 291 11.73 -47.98 -17.15
CA GLU A 291 12.92 -48.68 -16.68
C GLU A 291 13.21 -48.37 -15.21
N ALA A 292 13.16 -47.09 -14.81
CA ALA A 292 13.33 -46.69 -13.42
C ALA A 292 12.25 -47.29 -12.49
N THR A 293 11.01 -47.41 -12.98
CA THR A 293 9.91 -48.08 -12.26
C THR A 293 10.18 -49.57 -12.08
N ALA A 294 10.70 -50.25 -13.11
CA ALA A 294 11.08 -51.66 -13.03
C ALA A 294 12.25 -51.88 -12.07
N ALA A 295 13.18 -50.92 -11.99
CA ALA A 295 14.28 -50.91 -11.04
C ALA A 295 13.88 -50.48 -9.61
N GLN A 296 12.58 -50.26 -9.35
CA GLN A 296 12.04 -49.76 -8.07
C GLN A 296 12.59 -48.40 -7.61
N ASN A 297 13.21 -47.62 -8.52
CA ASN A 297 13.64 -46.25 -8.23
C ASN A 297 12.52 -45.27 -8.56
N LEU A 298 11.50 -45.25 -7.71
CA LEU A 298 10.26 -44.52 -7.97
C LEU A 298 10.47 -43.01 -8.07
N GLY A 299 11.38 -42.45 -7.27
CA GLY A 299 11.71 -41.03 -7.33
C GLY A 299 12.31 -40.63 -8.69
N LEU A 300 13.17 -41.48 -9.26
CA LEU A 300 13.72 -41.27 -10.61
C LEU A 300 12.66 -41.51 -11.69
N ALA A 301 11.79 -42.50 -11.51
CA ALA A 301 10.67 -42.74 -12.42
C ALA A 301 9.72 -41.55 -12.51
N TYR A 302 9.31 -41.01 -11.36
CA TYR A 302 8.47 -39.80 -11.28
C TYR A 302 9.11 -38.63 -12.03
N HIS A 303 10.41 -38.41 -11.80
CA HIS A 303 11.17 -37.38 -12.48
C HIS A 303 11.08 -37.52 -14.01
N TYR A 304 11.41 -38.68 -14.57
CA TYR A 304 11.38 -38.88 -16.03
C TYR A 304 9.97 -38.78 -16.63
N TYR A 305 8.95 -39.33 -15.96
CA TYR A 305 7.58 -39.18 -16.44
C TYR A 305 7.09 -37.73 -16.38
N SER A 306 7.50 -36.96 -15.37
CA SER A 306 7.23 -35.52 -15.28
C SER A 306 7.88 -34.74 -16.43
N LEU A 307 9.12 -35.08 -16.79
CA LEU A 307 9.78 -34.48 -17.96
C LEU A 307 9.01 -34.80 -19.25
N ALA A 308 8.67 -36.07 -19.49
CA ALA A 308 7.91 -36.49 -20.66
C ALA A 308 6.55 -35.75 -20.76
N GLN A 309 5.84 -35.64 -19.65
CA GLN A 309 4.57 -34.92 -19.57
C GLN A 309 4.74 -33.42 -19.86
N THR A 310 5.80 -32.79 -19.33
CA THR A 310 6.10 -31.37 -19.50
C THR A 310 6.42 -31.05 -20.95
N ILE A 311 7.31 -31.83 -21.59
CA ILE A 311 7.65 -31.70 -23.01
C ILE A 311 6.39 -31.84 -23.87
N SER A 312 5.57 -32.86 -23.62
CA SER A 312 4.34 -33.09 -24.39
C SER A 312 3.34 -31.95 -24.24
N LYS A 313 3.15 -31.42 -23.02
CA LYS A 313 2.25 -30.28 -22.78
C LYS A 313 2.76 -29.01 -23.47
N LEU A 314 4.03 -28.65 -23.26
CA LEU A 314 4.61 -27.40 -23.76
C LEU A 314 4.73 -27.40 -25.30
N LEU A 315 5.28 -28.48 -25.86
CA LEU A 315 5.64 -28.54 -27.28
C LEU A 315 4.54 -29.15 -28.16
N LEU A 316 3.82 -30.16 -27.67
CA LEU A 316 2.81 -30.89 -28.45
C LEU A 316 1.37 -30.53 -28.09
N SER A 317 1.15 -29.73 -27.03
CA SER A 317 -0.17 -29.29 -26.55
C SER A 317 -1.13 -30.45 -26.27
N ARG A 318 -0.61 -31.60 -25.83
CA ARG A 318 -1.36 -32.82 -25.52
C ARG A 318 -0.75 -33.57 -24.34
N GLY A 319 -1.50 -34.50 -23.74
CA GLY A 319 -0.96 -35.41 -22.73
C GLY A 319 0.11 -36.35 -23.32
N ALA A 320 1.12 -36.71 -22.52
CA ALA A 320 2.13 -37.66 -22.94
C ALA A 320 1.57 -39.10 -22.89
N ALA A 321 2.04 -39.96 -23.80
CA ALA A 321 1.88 -41.40 -23.64
C ALA A 321 2.99 -41.89 -22.71
N LEU A 322 2.63 -42.33 -21.50
CA LEU A 322 3.58 -42.74 -20.46
C LEU A 322 3.57 -44.27 -20.35
N PRO A 323 4.48 -45.00 -21.04
CA PRO A 323 4.49 -46.44 -21.00
C PRO A 323 4.80 -46.96 -19.59
N GLY A 324 4.06 -47.96 -19.13
CA GLY A 324 4.29 -48.58 -17.82
C GLY A 324 3.88 -47.74 -16.60
N VAL A 325 3.25 -46.58 -16.79
CA VAL A 325 2.87 -45.68 -15.68
C VAL A 325 1.90 -46.33 -14.68
N GLU A 326 1.05 -47.27 -15.12
CA GLU A 326 0.17 -48.05 -14.24
C GLU A 326 0.96 -48.90 -13.22
N ASN A 327 2.15 -49.39 -13.59
CA ASN A 327 3.02 -50.10 -12.66
C ASN A 327 3.58 -49.16 -11.59
N LEU A 328 3.91 -47.92 -11.96
CA LEU A 328 4.33 -46.89 -11.00
C LEU A 328 3.18 -46.59 -10.04
N ILE A 329 1.97 -46.33 -10.56
CA ILE A 329 0.78 -46.06 -9.73
C ILE A 329 0.51 -47.23 -8.76
N GLY A 330 0.62 -48.47 -9.22
CA GLY A 330 0.46 -49.65 -8.36
C GLY A 330 1.49 -49.72 -7.23
N GLN A 331 2.77 -49.46 -7.53
CA GLN A 331 3.83 -49.44 -6.51
C GLN A 331 3.66 -48.29 -5.51
N LEU A 332 3.28 -47.10 -5.99
CA LEU A 332 2.97 -45.94 -5.14
C LEU A 332 1.77 -46.22 -4.21
N GLY A 333 0.75 -46.95 -4.68
CA GLY A 333 -0.37 -47.37 -3.83
C GLY A 333 0.07 -48.24 -2.64
N GLY A 334 1.01 -49.16 -2.85
CA GLY A 334 1.59 -49.95 -1.76
C GLY A 334 2.38 -49.11 -0.75
N LEU A 335 3.14 -48.12 -1.23
CA LEU A 335 3.88 -47.19 -0.37
C LEU A 335 2.97 -46.22 0.38
N TYR A 336 1.87 -45.81 -0.25
CA TYR A 336 0.84 -45.01 0.41
C TYR A 336 0.30 -45.74 1.64
N GLU A 337 -0.13 -47.00 1.50
CA GLU A 337 -0.67 -47.78 2.63
C GLU A 337 0.36 -47.93 3.76
N LYS A 338 1.63 -48.18 3.41
CA LYS A 338 2.73 -48.25 4.37
C LYS A 338 2.96 -46.92 5.10
N SER A 339 2.99 -45.81 4.36
CA SER A 339 3.23 -44.47 4.91
C SER A 339 2.06 -44.01 5.78
N PHE A 340 0.83 -44.29 5.35
CA PHE A 340 -0.38 -44.00 6.11
C PHE A 340 -0.40 -44.78 7.43
N ALA A 341 -0.09 -46.08 7.41
CA ALA A 341 0.01 -46.90 8.61
C ALA A 341 1.14 -46.47 9.56
N ALA A 342 2.21 -45.86 9.03
CA ALA A 342 3.31 -45.28 9.80
C ALA A 342 3.00 -43.88 10.38
N ASN A 343 1.79 -43.33 10.15
CA ASN A 343 1.39 -41.96 10.48
C ASN A 343 2.18 -40.86 9.73
N GLU A 344 2.82 -41.21 8.60
CA GLU A 344 3.52 -40.27 7.73
C GLU A 344 2.57 -39.64 6.70
N TYR A 345 1.52 -38.99 7.19
CA TYR A 345 0.42 -38.52 6.34
C TYR A 345 0.85 -37.53 5.25
N GLY A 346 1.87 -36.70 5.50
CA GLY A 346 2.41 -35.80 4.48
C GLY A 346 3.03 -36.53 3.29
N VAL A 347 3.79 -37.59 3.56
CA VAL A 347 4.34 -38.47 2.52
C VAL A 347 3.21 -39.20 1.80
N ALA A 348 2.28 -39.78 2.56
CA ALA A 348 1.10 -40.45 2.02
C ALA A 348 0.30 -39.55 1.07
N TRP A 349 0.08 -38.28 1.45
CA TRP A 349 -0.61 -37.31 0.59
C TRP A 349 0.19 -37.00 -0.67
N GLY A 350 1.49 -36.73 -0.55
CA GLY A 350 2.34 -36.48 -1.72
C GLY A 350 2.33 -37.65 -2.72
N LEU A 351 2.34 -38.90 -2.24
CA LEU A 351 2.21 -40.09 -3.08
C LEU A 351 0.84 -40.16 -3.79
N LEU A 352 -0.26 -39.90 -3.07
CA LEU A 352 -1.60 -39.83 -3.67
C LEU A 352 -1.70 -38.72 -4.73
N ASP A 353 -1.12 -37.55 -4.46
CA ASP A 353 -1.10 -36.42 -5.41
C ASP A 353 -0.36 -36.84 -6.70
N VAL A 354 0.78 -37.53 -6.61
CA VAL A 354 1.48 -38.11 -7.77
C VAL A 354 0.61 -39.15 -8.51
N MET A 355 -0.07 -40.04 -7.78
CA MET A 355 -0.95 -41.03 -8.38
C MET A 355 -2.12 -40.39 -9.14
N THR A 356 -2.68 -39.30 -8.63
CA THR A 356 -3.75 -38.56 -9.32
C THR A 356 -3.28 -37.74 -10.52
N GLU A 357 -2.00 -37.38 -10.57
CA GLU A 357 -1.42 -36.66 -11.70
C GLU A 357 -1.39 -37.52 -12.98
N TYR A 358 -1.11 -38.82 -12.83
CA TYR A 358 -0.96 -39.74 -13.96
C TYR A 358 -2.11 -40.73 -14.15
N GLY A 359 -2.83 -41.06 -13.07
CA GLY A 359 -3.86 -42.09 -13.07
C GLY A 359 -5.28 -41.55 -13.17
N THR A 360 -6.22 -42.43 -13.52
CA THR A 360 -7.65 -42.12 -13.36
C THR A 360 -8.01 -42.10 -11.87
N THR A 361 -8.68 -41.03 -11.42
CA THR A 361 -9.06 -40.88 -10.02
C THR A 361 -10.17 -41.87 -9.65
N THR A 362 -9.80 -43.00 -9.05
CA THR A 362 -10.74 -44.05 -8.64
C THR A 362 -11.54 -43.64 -7.39
N PRO A 363 -12.70 -44.28 -7.11
CA PRO A 363 -13.42 -44.07 -5.85
C PRO A 363 -12.57 -44.36 -4.59
N GLN A 364 -11.71 -45.37 -4.66
CA GLN A 364 -10.78 -45.73 -3.57
C GLN A 364 -9.76 -44.62 -3.34
N MET A 365 -9.15 -44.08 -4.41
CA MET A 365 -8.21 -42.97 -4.31
C MET A 365 -8.85 -41.72 -3.70
N ARG A 366 -10.11 -41.41 -4.06
CA ARG A 366 -10.86 -40.32 -3.43
C ARG A 366 -11.10 -40.54 -1.95
N GLN A 367 -11.36 -41.79 -1.54
CA GLN A 367 -11.49 -42.12 -0.13
C GLN A 367 -10.16 -41.93 0.61
N HIS A 368 -9.06 -42.44 0.08
CA HIS A 368 -7.72 -42.28 0.65
C HIS A 368 -7.30 -40.81 0.77
N LEU A 369 -7.57 -40.00 -0.26
CA LEU A 369 -7.33 -38.56 -0.22
C LEU A 369 -8.11 -37.88 0.90
N ARG A 370 -9.41 -38.19 1.07
CA ARG A 370 -10.20 -37.63 2.17
C ARG A 370 -9.64 -38.04 3.53
N MET A 371 -9.41 -39.33 3.75
CA MET A 371 -8.89 -39.83 5.03
C MET A 371 -7.53 -39.22 5.38
N THR A 372 -6.63 -39.14 4.40
CA THR A 372 -5.31 -38.53 4.59
C THR A 372 -5.41 -37.06 4.89
N ARG A 373 -6.27 -36.34 4.16
CA ARG A 373 -6.52 -34.93 4.37
C ARG A 373 -7.12 -34.65 5.76
N ASP A 374 -8.11 -35.43 6.19
CA ASP A 374 -8.71 -35.29 7.52
C ASP A 374 -7.65 -35.41 8.64
N GLU A 375 -6.70 -36.35 8.50
CA GLU A 375 -5.59 -36.53 9.44
C GLU A 375 -4.58 -35.37 9.41
N ILE A 376 -4.36 -34.77 8.24
CA ILE A 376 -3.47 -33.61 8.06
C ILE A 376 -4.12 -32.36 8.62
N ASP A 377 -5.37 -32.08 8.27
CA ASP A 377 -6.14 -30.93 8.75
C ASP A 377 -6.20 -30.94 10.29
N ARG A 378 -6.41 -32.13 10.90
CA ARG A 378 -6.42 -32.31 12.36
C ARG A 378 -5.10 -31.96 13.05
N ARG A 379 -3.96 -32.08 12.36
CA ARG A 379 -2.60 -31.86 12.90
C ARG A 379 -1.95 -30.56 12.42
N ALA A 380 -2.46 -29.96 11.35
CA ALA A 380 -1.93 -28.72 10.80
C ALA A 380 -2.25 -27.54 11.72
N VAL A 381 -3.46 -27.51 12.28
CA VAL A 381 -3.91 -26.49 13.24
C VAL A 381 -3.18 -26.67 14.57
N ARG A 382 -2.61 -25.60 15.11
CA ARG A 382 -1.82 -25.65 16.35
C ARG A 382 -2.73 -25.84 17.55
N GLY A 383 -2.44 -26.83 18.39
CA GLY A 383 -3.13 -27.01 19.66
C GLY A 383 -2.66 -25.99 20.70
N LEU A 384 -3.59 -25.28 21.32
CA LEU A 384 -3.31 -24.34 22.41
C LEU A 384 -4.05 -24.79 23.66
N THR A 385 -3.33 -24.87 24.78
CA THR A 385 -3.90 -25.03 26.12
C THR A 385 -3.48 -23.85 26.98
N ALA A 386 -4.42 -23.26 27.71
CA ALA A 386 -4.10 -22.24 28.70
C ALA A 386 -4.33 -22.78 30.11
N TYR A 387 -3.36 -22.56 30.99
CA TYR A 387 -3.56 -22.72 32.42
C TYR A 387 -4.18 -21.45 33.00
N PRO A 388 -4.97 -21.56 34.08
CA PRO A 388 -5.41 -20.39 34.81
C PRO A 388 -4.21 -19.57 35.27
N PHE A 389 -4.32 -18.24 35.22
CA PHE A 389 -3.21 -17.38 35.60
C PHE A 389 -3.11 -17.37 37.13
N GLU A 390 -1.91 -17.55 37.67
CA GLU A 390 -1.73 -17.63 39.11
C GLU A 390 -1.98 -16.27 39.76
N ASP A 391 -2.98 -16.18 40.64
CA ASP A 391 -3.25 -14.97 41.44
C ASP A 391 -2.27 -14.85 42.63
N PRO A 392 -1.87 -13.62 43.03
CA PRO A 392 -1.06 -13.43 44.23
C PRO A 392 -1.86 -13.83 45.47
N LYS A 393 -1.23 -14.59 46.37
CA LYS A 393 -1.84 -15.01 47.66
C LYS A 393 -2.31 -13.85 48.55
N SER A 394 -1.83 -12.64 48.29
CA SER A 394 -2.16 -11.42 49.04
C SER A 394 -3.45 -10.73 48.60
N THR A 395 -4.07 -11.17 47.50
CA THR A 395 -5.21 -10.49 46.87
C THR A 395 -6.52 -11.14 47.30
N ALA A 396 -7.52 -10.33 47.66
CA ALA A 396 -8.84 -10.84 48.06
C ALA A 396 -9.75 -11.19 46.86
N THR A 397 -9.35 -10.81 45.64
CA THR A 397 -10.10 -11.01 44.41
C THR A 397 -9.28 -11.86 43.46
N GLU A 398 -9.81 -13.03 43.10
CA GLU A 398 -9.20 -13.97 42.16
C GLU A 398 -9.62 -13.57 40.74
N VAL A 399 -8.67 -13.04 39.95
CA VAL A 399 -8.93 -12.54 38.59
C VAL A 399 -8.23 -13.37 37.51
N GLY A 400 -7.32 -14.27 37.90
CA GLY A 400 -6.50 -15.06 37.00
C GLY A 400 -7.28 -16.00 36.09
N ASP A 401 -8.32 -16.67 36.62
CA ASP A 401 -9.21 -17.54 35.84
C ASP A 401 -9.97 -16.75 34.76
N ALA A 402 -10.48 -15.57 35.12
CA ALA A 402 -11.19 -14.69 34.20
C ALA A 402 -10.27 -14.20 33.08
N VAL A 403 -9.03 -13.82 33.42
CA VAL A 403 -8.03 -13.38 32.44
C VAL A 403 -7.69 -14.52 31.47
N ALA A 404 -7.36 -15.71 31.99
CA ALA A 404 -7.00 -16.85 31.15
C ALA A 404 -8.13 -17.26 30.19
N SER A 405 -9.37 -17.31 30.68
CA SER A 405 -10.55 -17.65 29.87
C SER A 405 -10.79 -16.62 28.75
N LYS A 406 -10.72 -15.32 29.08
CA LYS A 406 -10.92 -14.22 28.12
C LYS A 406 -9.81 -14.16 27.07
N VAL A 407 -8.55 -14.45 27.45
CA VAL A 407 -7.43 -14.57 26.51
C VAL A 407 -7.68 -15.70 25.50
N VAL A 408 -8.07 -16.88 25.96
CA VAL A 408 -8.38 -18.02 25.09
C VAL A 408 -9.55 -17.71 24.14
N GLN A 409 -10.61 -17.10 24.68
CA GLN A 409 -11.76 -16.68 23.89
C GLN A 409 -11.36 -15.67 22.80
N HIS A 410 -10.53 -14.68 23.14
CA HIS A 410 -10.05 -13.67 22.20
C HIS A 410 -9.24 -14.31 21.05
N ILE A 411 -8.28 -15.19 21.37
CA ILE A 411 -7.47 -15.91 20.36
C ILE A 411 -8.37 -16.71 19.43
N PHE A 412 -9.29 -17.51 19.97
CA PHE A 412 -10.17 -18.36 19.16
C PHE A 412 -11.15 -17.57 18.30
N SER A 413 -11.65 -16.44 18.80
CA SER A 413 -12.53 -15.56 18.03
C SER A 413 -11.82 -14.87 16.86
N THR A 414 -10.51 -14.62 17.00
CA THR A 414 -9.73 -13.84 16.03
C THR A 414 -9.05 -14.73 14.98
N ILE A 415 -8.50 -15.88 15.39
CA ILE A 415 -7.79 -16.82 14.50
C ILE A 415 -8.32 -18.27 14.61
N PRO A 416 -9.62 -18.51 14.36
CA PRO A 416 -10.26 -19.83 14.55
C PRO A 416 -9.68 -20.94 13.65
N SER A 417 -9.02 -20.58 12.55
CA SER A 417 -8.41 -21.54 11.61
C SER A 417 -6.96 -21.89 11.94
N ASP A 418 -6.29 -21.11 12.78
CA ASP A 418 -4.87 -21.29 13.10
C ASP A 418 -4.64 -22.06 14.40
N VAL A 419 -5.61 -21.98 15.30
CA VAL A 419 -5.50 -22.52 16.65
C VAL A 419 -6.72 -23.37 17.00
N ARG A 420 -6.47 -24.51 17.61
CA ARG A 420 -7.49 -25.36 18.25
C ARG A 420 -7.29 -25.34 19.76
N ILE A 421 -8.33 -25.03 20.50
CA ILE A 421 -8.29 -25.11 21.97
C ILE A 421 -8.29 -26.58 22.39
N VAL A 422 -7.37 -26.94 23.27
CA VAL A 422 -7.34 -28.23 23.95
C VAL A 422 -7.59 -28.02 25.43
N GLU A 423 -8.69 -28.59 25.90
CA GLU A 423 -9.13 -28.50 27.29
C GLU A 423 -8.12 -29.16 28.23
N ARG A 424 -7.90 -28.51 29.38
CA ARG A 424 -6.92 -28.94 30.37
C ARG A 424 -7.15 -30.37 30.85
N GLU A 425 -8.39 -30.77 31.15
CA GLU A 425 -8.63 -32.12 31.67
C GLU A 425 -8.38 -33.19 30.59
N GLN A 426 -8.44 -32.83 29.31
CA GLN A 426 -8.05 -33.74 28.23
C GLN A 426 -6.53 -33.89 28.21
N LEU A 427 -5.77 -32.80 28.33
CA LEU A 427 -4.31 -32.84 28.38
C LEU A 427 -3.79 -33.61 29.60
N GLU A 428 -4.36 -33.39 30.79
CA GLU A 428 -3.96 -34.11 32.01
C GLU A 428 -4.26 -35.62 31.92
N ARG A 429 -5.43 -36.00 31.37
CA ARG A 429 -5.75 -37.41 31.10
C ARG A 429 -4.77 -38.06 30.13
N ILE A 430 -4.40 -37.35 29.07
CA ILE A 430 -3.41 -37.82 28.09
C ILE A 430 -2.03 -37.95 28.73
N LEU A 431 -1.62 -36.97 29.53
CA LEU A 431 -0.35 -36.99 30.26
C LEU A 431 -0.29 -38.17 31.22
N ASP A 432 -1.35 -38.43 31.96
CA ASP A 432 -1.41 -39.55 32.90
C ASP A 432 -1.48 -40.91 32.19
N GLU A 433 -2.16 -40.99 31.05
CA GLU A 433 -2.17 -42.19 30.20
C GLU A 433 -0.80 -42.44 29.53
N CYS A 434 -0.09 -41.39 29.10
CA CYS A 434 1.30 -41.48 28.63
C CYS A 434 2.24 -41.97 29.73
N LYS A 435 2.14 -41.42 30.95
CA LYS A 435 2.92 -41.92 32.10
C LYS A 435 2.63 -43.40 32.40
N ARG A 436 1.38 -43.84 32.19
CA ARG A 436 0.92 -45.20 32.49
C ARG A 436 1.30 -46.21 31.41
N THR A 437 1.26 -45.82 30.14
CA THR A 437 1.45 -46.72 28.99
C THR A 437 2.85 -46.61 28.38
N GLY A 438 3.61 -45.56 28.70
CA GLY A 438 4.89 -45.23 28.07
C GLY A 438 4.77 -44.79 26.61
N ASN A 439 3.54 -44.76 26.05
CA ASN A 439 3.28 -44.35 24.69
C ASN A 439 2.66 -42.95 24.69
N CYS A 440 3.49 -41.96 24.35
CA CYS A 440 3.14 -40.55 24.43
C CYS A 440 2.74 -39.96 23.08
N ASN A 441 2.39 -40.81 22.10
CA ASN A 441 1.97 -40.36 20.77
C ASN A 441 0.68 -39.52 20.80
N GLU A 442 -0.13 -39.62 21.85
CA GLU A 442 -1.34 -38.79 22.06
C GLU A 442 -1.06 -37.41 22.69
N LEU A 443 0.16 -37.15 23.20
CA LEU A 443 0.57 -35.82 23.65
C LEU A 443 0.64 -34.79 22.52
N SER A 444 0.50 -35.21 21.25
CA SER A 444 0.44 -34.33 20.08
C SER A 444 -0.83 -33.46 20.00
N THR A 445 -1.59 -33.35 21.09
CA THR A 445 -2.87 -32.64 21.11
C THR A 445 -2.68 -31.14 21.34
N ALA A 446 -1.73 -30.74 22.19
CA ALA A 446 -1.34 -29.35 22.41
C ALA A 446 0.09 -29.10 21.92
N ASP A 447 0.28 -28.08 21.07
CA ASP A 447 1.60 -27.60 20.63
C ASP A 447 2.14 -26.54 21.60
N TYR A 448 1.26 -25.70 22.12
CA TYR A 448 1.61 -24.56 22.96
C TYR A 448 0.81 -24.55 24.26
N ILE A 449 1.51 -24.20 25.35
CA ILE A 449 0.94 -24.02 26.67
C ILE A 449 1.11 -22.55 27.07
N VAL A 450 0.00 -21.85 27.31
CA VAL A 450 -0.02 -20.49 27.86
C VAL A 450 -0.05 -20.59 29.38
N GLN A 451 0.90 -19.92 30.02
CA GLN A 451 0.96 -19.79 31.48
C GLN A 451 1.07 -18.31 31.82
N GLY A 452 0.40 -17.88 32.89
CA GLY A 452 0.48 -16.51 33.36
C GLY A 452 0.43 -16.42 34.86
N THR A 453 0.84 -15.26 35.36
CA THR A 453 0.80 -14.88 36.77
C THR A 453 0.28 -13.45 36.83
N ILE A 454 -0.76 -13.23 37.63
CA ILE A 454 -1.20 -11.89 38.00
C ILE A 454 -0.19 -11.37 39.03
N ASN A 455 0.55 -10.31 38.69
CA ASN A 455 1.56 -9.74 39.57
C ASN A 455 0.95 -8.80 40.62
N ASP A 456 -0.03 -7.99 40.19
CA ASP A 456 -0.72 -7.00 41.02
C ASP A 456 -2.17 -6.88 40.50
N ALA A 457 -3.14 -6.80 41.40
CA ALA A 457 -4.55 -6.62 41.07
C ALA A 457 -5.24 -5.96 42.27
N LYS A 458 -5.37 -4.63 42.24
CA LYS A 458 -5.91 -3.86 43.37
C LYS A 458 -6.66 -2.62 42.93
N VAL A 459 -7.53 -2.15 43.80
CA VAL A 459 -8.21 -0.85 43.66
C VAL A 459 -7.77 0.05 44.81
N GLU A 460 -7.11 1.16 44.47
CA GLU A 460 -6.73 2.19 45.42
C GLU A 460 -7.85 3.22 45.52
N THR A 461 -8.46 3.35 46.71
CA THR A 461 -9.50 4.34 46.98
C THR A 461 -8.92 5.50 47.78
N THR A 462 -9.07 6.72 47.27
CA THR A 462 -8.72 7.97 47.95
C THR A 462 -9.98 8.78 48.20
N GLU A 463 -10.25 9.12 49.46
CA GLU A 463 -11.36 9.97 49.86
C GLU A 463 -10.84 11.31 50.39
N LYS A 464 -11.47 12.40 49.97
CA LYS A 464 -11.20 13.76 50.47
C LYS A 464 -12.51 14.43 50.86
N THR A 465 -12.62 14.82 52.13
CA THR A 465 -13.75 15.59 52.63
C THR A 465 -13.38 17.07 52.71
N GLY A 466 -14.30 17.93 52.27
CA GLY A 466 -14.19 19.39 52.32
C GLY A 466 -15.52 20.02 52.70
N THR A 467 -15.52 21.34 52.93
CA THR A 467 -16.73 22.09 53.28
C THR A 467 -16.97 23.20 52.26
N GLU A 468 -18.15 23.26 51.66
CA GLU A 468 -18.58 24.38 50.82
C GLU A 468 -19.52 25.28 51.64
N THR A 469 -19.40 26.61 51.49
CA THR A 469 -20.29 27.58 52.14
C THR A 469 -21.07 28.35 51.08
N ARG A 470 -22.40 28.34 51.18
CA ARG A 470 -23.29 29.03 50.24
C ARG A 470 -24.29 29.89 51.00
N ARG A 471 -24.44 31.16 50.58
CA ARG A 471 -25.47 32.06 51.12
C ARG A 471 -26.81 31.76 50.47
N VAL A 472 -27.81 31.38 51.26
CA VAL A 472 -29.12 30.93 50.78
C VAL A 472 -30.26 31.56 51.58
N VAL A 473 -31.44 31.66 50.97
CA VAL A 473 -32.65 32.20 51.62
C VAL A 473 -33.29 31.09 52.44
N THR A 474 -33.35 31.25 53.77
CA THR A 474 -33.83 30.21 54.70
C THR A 474 -35.22 30.48 55.24
N GLY A 475 -35.81 31.63 54.96
CA GLY A 475 -37.19 31.90 55.35
C GLY A 475 -37.61 33.31 54.98
N LYS A 476 -38.86 33.64 55.27
CA LYS A 476 -39.37 35.00 55.12
C LYS A 476 -39.91 35.54 56.43
N GLU A 477 -39.38 36.68 56.85
CA GLU A 477 -39.84 37.38 58.04
C GLU A 477 -40.90 38.43 57.66
N THR A 478 -42.03 38.42 58.37
CA THR A 478 -43.07 39.44 58.21
C THR A 478 -42.71 40.63 59.09
N VAL A 479 -42.08 41.64 58.48
CA VAL A 479 -41.67 42.87 59.16
C VAL A 479 -42.72 43.96 58.96
N THR A 480 -42.85 44.86 59.94
CA THR A 480 -43.74 46.02 59.82
C THR A 480 -43.37 46.81 58.57
N ASN A 481 -44.35 47.06 57.71
CA ASN A 481 -44.11 47.76 56.47
C ASN A 481 -43.69 49.20 56.81
N PRO A 482 -42.46 49.63 56.48
CA PRO A 482 -42.03 51.00 56.75
C PRO A 482 -42.94 52.01 56.06
N ASP A 483 -43.56 51.64 54.92
CA ASP A 483 -44.50 52.49 54.20
C ASP A 483 -45.85 52.62 54.94
N HIS A 484 -46.30 51.59 55.67
CA HIS A 484 -47.49 51.69 56.53
C HIS A 484 -47.22 52.52 57.78
N ALA A 485 -46.04 52.36 58.40
CA ALA A 485 -45.62 53.19 59.52
C ALA A 485 -45.51 54.67 59.11
N ALA A 486 -45.00 54.94 57.90
CA ALA A 486 -44.97 56.28 57.31
C ALA A 486 -46.39 56.82 57.03
N TRP A 487 -47.29 55.99 56.50
CA TRP A 487 -48.70 56.36 56.28
C TRP A 487 -49.42 56.70 57.60
N LEU A 488 -49.19 55.93 58.67
CA LEU A 488 -49.69 56.19 60.03
C LEU A 488 -49.07 57.45 60.68
N ALA A 489 -48.02 58.04 60.12
CA ALA A 489 -47.46 59.31 60.58
C ALA A 489 -48.03 60.53 59.83
N LEU A 490 -48.74 60.33 58.71
CA LEU A 490 -49.37 61.42 57.94
C LEU A 490 -50.53 62.07 58.70
N LYS A 491 -50.82 63.34 58.42
CA LYS A 491 -51.98 64.05 58.99
C LYS A 491 -53.29 63.49 58.44
N GLU A 492 -54.35 63.52 59.24
CA GLU A 492 -55.69 62.95 58.94
C GLU A 492 -56.26 63.30 57.55
N ARG A 493 -55.95 64.50 57.04
CA ARG A 493 -56.39 64.97 55.71
C ARG A 493 -55.68 64.28 54.55
N ASP A 494 -54.44 63.83 54.75
CA ASP A 494 -53.59 63.22 53.73
C ASP A 494 -53.77 61.69 53.70
N ARG A 495 -54.04 61.06 54.85
CA ARG A 495 -54.40 59.62 54.92
C ARG A 495 -55.66 59.27 54.14
N LYS A 496 -56.66 60.16 54.12
CA LYS A 496 -57.89 59.95 53.33
C LYS A 496 -57.66 59.96 51.80
N LYS A 497 -56.52 60.46 51.33
CA LYS A 497 -56.19 60.58 49.91
C LYS A 497 -55.30 59.46 49.38
N GLN A 498 -54.71 58.64 50.25
CA GLN A 498 -53.84 57.53 49.86
C GLN A 498 -54.34 56.22 50.47
N PRO A 499 -54.47 55.14 49.68
CA PRO A 499 -54.86 53.84 50.20
C PRO A 499 -53.82 53.35 51.22
N GLU A 500 -54.31 52.81 52.33
CA GLU A 500 -53.48 52.30 53.41
C GLU A 500 -52.58 51.15 52.91
N PRO A 501 -51.25 51.29 52.97
CA PRO A 501 -50.36 50.18 52.65
C PRO A 501 -50.56 49.02 53.63
N PRO A 502 -50.33 47.76 53.24
CA PRO A 502 -50.44 46.64 54.17
C PRO A 502 -49.49 46.84 55.34
N ALA A 503 -49.97 46.57 56.56
CA ALA A 503 -49.24 46.83 57.81
C ALA A 503 -47.91 46.06 57.93
N THR A 504 -47.72 45.02 57.12
CA THR A 504 -46.52 44.19 57.12
C THR A 504 -46.10 43.81 55.69
N ILE A 505 -44.80 43.62 55.48
CA ILE A 505 -44.19 43.09 54.24
C ILE A 505 -43.29 41.90 54.56
N SER A 506 -43.15 41.00 53.60
CA SER A 506 -42.33 39.78 53.73
C SER A 506 -40.91 40.07 53.24
N ARG A 507 -39.91 39.90 54.10
CA ARG A 507 -38.48 40.10 53.80
C ARG A 507 -37.75 38.76 53.89
N ASP A 508 -36.97 38.42 52.88
CA ASP A 508 -36.18 37.19 52.83
C ASP A 508 -35.05 37.24 53.89
N ILE A 509 -34.95 36.18 54.69
CA ILE A 509 -33.85 35.91 55.63
C ILE A 509 -32.80 35.13 54.85
N THR A 510 -31.56 35.65 54.80
CA THR A 510 -30.43 34.98 54.14
C THR A 510 -29.41 34.53 55.17
N GLU A 511 -28.98 33.28 55.08
CA GLU A 511 -28.01 32.66 56.00
C GLU A 511 -26.92 31.92 55.21
N ASP A 512 -25.71 31.87 55.77
CA ASP A 512 -24.60 31.12 55.19
C ASP A 512 -24.70 29.66 55.63
N VAL A 513 -25.09 28.78 54.71
CA VAL A 513 -25.19 27.34 54.94
C VAL A 513 -23.87 26.70 54.53
N LYS A 514 -23.28 25.95 55.48
CA LYS A 514 -22.14 25.08 55.22
C LYS A 514 -22.64 23.66 55.00
N PHE A 515 -22.13 23.01 53.96
CA PHE A 515 -22.39 21.60 53.71
C PHE A 515 -21.10 20.88 53.36
N ASP A 516 -21.03 19.61 53.78
CA ASP A 516 -19.88 18.76 53.50
C ASP A 516 -19.94 18.26 52.06
N VAL A 517 -18.77 18.28 51.40
CA VAL A 517 -18.54 17.74 50.06
C VAL A 517 -17.49 16.66 50.18
N THR A 518 -17.80 15.46 49.71
CA THR A 518 -16.89 14.31 49.75
C THR A 518 -16.52 13.93 48.32
N ALA A 519 -15.25 14.11 47.96
CA ALA A 519 -14.71 13.65 46.69
C ALA A 519 -14.04 12.28 46.87
N VAL A 520 -14.48 11.28 46.11
CA VAL A 520 -13.90 9.93 46.11
C VAL A 520 -13.28 9.63 44.75
N ARG A 521 -12.05 9.13 44.76
CA ARG A 521 -11.31 8.66 43.58
C ARG A 521 -10.92 7.21 43.77
N LYS A 522 -11.24 6.36 42.81
CA LYS A 522 -10.81 4.96 42.73
C LYS A 522 -9.88 4.78 41.55
N VAL A 523 -8.72 4.15 41.77
CA VAL A 523 -7.76 3.78 40.73
C VAL A 523 -7.52 2.28 40.82
N GLY A 524 -8.05 1.54 39.84
CA GLY A 524 -7.74 0.12 39.66
C GLY A 524 -6.42 -0.06 38.91
N ILE A 525 -5.62 -1.03 39.31
CA ILE A 525 -4.38 -1.43 38.64
C ILE A 525 -4.36 -2.95 38.54
N ILE A 526 -4.09 -3.47 37.35
CA ILE A 526 -3.79 -4.89 37.12
C ILE A 526 -2.45 -5.01 36.38
N SER A 527 -1.61 -5.96 36.78
CA SER A 527 -0.39 -6.32 36.07
C SER A 527 -0.29 -7.83 35.92
N VAL A 528 0.09 -8.28 34.72
CA VAL A 528 0.13 -9.70 34.37
C VAL A 528 1.44 -10.01 33.64
N SER A 529 2.12 -11.06 34.06
CA SER A 529 3.25 -11.67 33.33
C SER A 529 2.77 -12.97 32.71
N TYR A 530 3.09 -13.23 31.45
CA TYR A 530 2.71 -14.47 30.79
C TYR A 530 3.79 -14.98 29.84
N ARG A 531 3.75 -16.28 29.58
CA ARG A 531 4.69 -16.98 28.70
C ARG A 531 3.99 -18.09 27.93
N VAL A 532 4.52 -18.38 26.74
CA VAL A 532 4.12 -19.53 25.92
C VAL A 532 5.25 -20.54 25.93
N VAL A 533 4.91 -21.78 26.23
CA VAL A 533 5.83 -22.91 26.30
C VAL A 533 5.48 -23.90 25.18
N ASP A 534 6.48 -24.32 24.42
CA ASP A 534 6.33 -25.42 23.46
C ASP A 534 6.14 -26.73 24.24
N ALA A 535 5.01 -27.40 24.04
CA ALA A 535 4.61 -28.57 24.81
C ALA A 535 5.52 -29.79 24.58
N SER A 536 6.14 -29.88 23.39
CA SER A 536 7.02 -31.01 23.02
C SER A 536 8.41 -30.88 23.61
N SER A 537 8.94 -29.66 23.71
CA SER A 537 10.31 -29.39 24.16
C SER A 537 10.40 -28.81 25.57
N GLY A 538 9.28 -28.29 26.11
CA GLY A 538 9.26 -27.54 27.38
C GLY A 538 9.96 -26.19 27.31
N ARG A 539 10.37 -25.72 26.12
CA ARG A 539 11.08 -24.46 25.93
C ARG A 539 10.12 -23.28 25.91
N VAL A 540 10.47 -22.19 26.59
CA VAL A 540 9.75 -20.92 26.50
C VAL A 540 10.01 -20.31 25.11
N VAL A 541 8.96 -20.09 24.33
CA VAL A 541 9.03 -19.53 22.97
C VAL A 541 8.58 -18.07 22.91
N PHE A 542 7.80 -17.63 23.89
CA PHE A 542 7.32 -16.25 24.00
C PHE A 542 7.16 -15.88 25.48
N THR A 543 7.45 -14.63 25.85
CA THR A 543 7.23 -14.10 27.20
C THR A 543 6.99 -12.60 27.15
N ASP A 544 6.10 -12.09 27.98
CA ASP A 544 5.81 -10.66 28.08
C ASP A 544 5.14 -10.30 29.41
N SER A 545 5.07 -9.01 29.72
CA SER A 545 4.41 -8.46 30.90
C SER A 545 3.64 -7.19 30.56
N LEU A 546 2.40 -7.08 31.06
CA LEU A 546 1.51 -5.97 30.82
C LEU A 546 1.02 -5.36 32.13
N GLN A 547 0.63 -4.09 32.07
CA GLN A 547 0.02 -3.36 33.18
C GLN A 547 -1.02 -2.37 32.66
N THR A 548 -2.24 -2.46 33.21
CA THR A 548 -3.37 -1.61 32.84
C THR A 548 -3.92 -0.92 34.09
N ARG A 549 -4.37 0.32 33.92
CA ARG A 549 -5.00 1.11 35.00
C ARG A 549 -6.31 1.73 34.54
N GLN A 550 -7.25 1.89 35.46
CA GLN A 550 -8.54 2.52 35.22
C GLN A 550 -8.93 3.40 36.40
N GLU A 551 -9.47 4.57 36.11
CA GLU A 551 -9.77 5.57 37.11
C GLU A 551 -11.23 5.99 37.07
N PHE A 552 -11.85 6.09 38.24
CA PHE A 552 -13.19 6.59 38.45
C PHE A 552 -13.18 7.65 39.56
N GLN A 553 -13.92 8.73 39.38
CA GLN A 553 -14.00 9.81 40.36
C GLN A 553 -15.42 10.37 40.39
N ASP A 554 -15.93 10.64 41.60
CA ASP A 554 -17.21 11.27 41.81
C ASP A 554 -17.23 12.08 43.12
N GLU A 555 -18.18 13.02 43.25
CA GLU A 555 -18.31 13.94 44.38
C GLU A 555 -19.73 13.90 44.97
N GLY A 556 -19.85 13.48 46.22
CA GLY A 556 -21.10 13.53 46.97
C GLY A 556 -21.28 14.83 47.74
N ARG A 557 -22.53 15.26 47.90
CA ARG A 557 -22.90 16.45 48.69
C ARG A 557 -23.92 16.10 49.75
N GLN A 558 -23.69 16.62 50.95
CA GLN A 558 -24.63 16.45 52.06
C GLN A 558 -25.96 17.16 51.77
N GLY A 559 -27.07 16.46 52.02
CA GLY A 559 -28.39 17.08 52.04
C GLY A 559 -28.57 17.99 53.25
N VAL A 560 -29.03 19.22 53.03
CA VAL A 560 -29.24 20.22 54.09
C VAL A 560 -30.61 20.86 53.93
N GLN A 561 -31.39 20.89 55.00
CA GLN A 561 -32.63 21.66 55.08
C GLN A 561 -32.46 22.75 56.15
N LEU A 562 -32.51 24.02 55.75
CA LEU A 562 -32.51 25.15 56.68
C LEU A 562 -33.65 26.10 56.34
N GLY A 563 -34.71 26.02 57.14
CA GLY A 563 -36.00 26.67 56.88
C GLY A 563 -36.55 26.33 55.48
N ASP A 564 -36.73 27.32 54.60
CA ASP A 564 -37.23 27.15 53.23
C ASP A 564 -36.17 26.64 52.23
N PHE A 565 -34.88 26.67 52.58
CA PHE A 565 -33.81 26.15 51.72
C PHE A 565 -33.69 24.63 51.85
N LYS A 566 -33.76 23.91 50.72
CA LYS A 566 -33.58 22.46 50.61
C LYS A 566 -32.48 22.12 49.60
N GLN A 567 -31.41 21.51 50.08
CA GLN A 567 -30.42 20.80 49.29
C GLN A 567 -30.66 19.30 49.47
N GLU A 568 -30.90 18.57 48.38
CA GLU A 568 -31.03 17.12 48.42
C GLU A 568 -29.64 16.47 48.51
N THR A 569 -29.57 15.31 49.17
CA THR A 569 -28.33 14.54 49.28
C THR A 569 -27.97 13.99 47.91
N ASP A 570 -26.74 14.27 47.50
CA ASP A 570 -26.12 13.77 46.28
C ASP A 570 -25.17 12.64 46.70
N PHE A 571 -25.49 11.40 46.32
CA PHE A 571 -24.72 10.22 46.73
C PHE A 571 -23.61 9.94 45.72
N ILE A 572 -22.48 9.44 46.22
CA ILE A 572 -21.36 9.01 45.37
C ILE A 572 -21.76 7.73 44.63
N GLU A 573 -21.76 7.78 43.30
CA GLU A 573 -22.06 6.68 42.40
C GLU A 573 -20.78 6.20 41.72
N LEU A 574 -20.01 5.36 42.41
CA LEU A 574 -18.80 4.72 41.89
C LEU A 574 -18.97 3.20 41.81
N PRO A 575 -18.39 2.54 40.78
CA PRO A 575 -18.45 1.10 40.67
C PRO A 575 -17.76 0.41 41.88
N PRO A 576 -18.25 -0.77 42.30
CA PRO A 576 -17.59 -1.59 43.29
C PRO A 576 -16.27 -2.14 42.74
N ASP A 577 -15.34 -2.49 43.63
CA ASP A 577 -13.97 -2.87 43.26
C ASP A 577 -13.93 -4.11 42.36
N ILE A 578 -14.88 -5.05 42.57
CA ILE A 578 -15.03 -6.24 41.72
C ILE A 578 -15.44 -5.89 40.28
N GLU A 579 -16.25 -4.85 40.09
CA GLU A 579 -16.67 -4.42 38.75
C GLU A 579 -15.52 -3.72 38.03
N ILE A 580 -14.72 -2.92 38.77
CA ILE A 580 -13.49 -2.31 38.24
C ILE A 580 -12.46 -3.37 37.81
N LEU A 581 -12.29 -4.43 38.59
CA LEU A 581 -11.29 -5.46 38.34
C LEU A 581 -11.77 -6.52 37.32
N SER A 582 -12.99 -7.03 37.47
CA SER A 582 -13.47 -8.24 36.79
C SER A 582 -14.84 -8.10 36.11
N GLY A 583 -15.52 -6.97 36.26
CA GLY A 583 -16.80 -6.69 35.57
C GLY A 583 -16.62 -6.53 34.06
N ASP A 584 -17.74 -6.36 33.36
CA ASP A 584 -17.74 -6.04 31.93
C ASP A 584 -17.04 -4.70 31.69
N ASP A 585 -16.13 -4.64 30.72
CA ASP A 585 -15.22 -3.50 30.47
C ASP A 585 -14.24 -3.18 31.63
N GLY A 586 -14.12 -4.10 32.58
CA GLY A 586 -13.18 -4.05 33.69
C GLY A 586 -11.72 -4.24 33.27
N LEU A 587 -10.81 -4.16 34.23
CA LEU A 587 -9.38 -4.28 33.99
C LEU A 587 -8.96 -5.66 33.46
N ALA A 588 -9.62 -6.73 33.92
CA ALA A 588 -9.41 -8.08 33.41
C ALA A 588 -9.75 -8.20 31.92
N ASP A 589 -10.83 -7.58 31.44
CA ASP A 589 -11.16 -7.56 30.00
C ASP A 589 -10.07 -6.89 29.19
N LYS A 590 -9.69 -5.67 29.58
CA LYS A 590 -8.71 -4.86 28.84
C LYS A 590 -7.36 -5.54 28.74
N ILE A 591 -6.86 -6.08 29.85
CA ILE A 591 -5.56 -6.77 29.83
C ILE A 591 -5.64 -8.10 29.07
N SER A 592 -6.76 -8.81 29.15
CA SER A 592 -6.96 -10.06 28.39
C SER A 592 -7.01 -9.82 26.90
N GLU A 593 -7.66 -8.74 26.47
CA GLU A 593 -7.69 -8.33 25.07
C GLU A 593 -6.28 -8.00 24.56
N GLU A 594 -5.49 -7.22 25.32
CA GLU A 594 -4.13 -6.86 24.93
C GLU A 594 -3.19 -8.09 24.89
N ILE A 595 -3.29 -8.99 25.87
CA ILE A 595 -2.59 -10.28 25.85
C ILE A 595 -3.03 -11.11 24.64
N GLY A 596 -4.33 -11.19 24.40
CA GLY A 596 -4.92 -11.91 23.28
C GLY A 596 -4.38 -11.40 21.94
N GLN A 597 -4.35 -10.10 21.72
CA GLN A 597 -3.80 -9.48 20.50
C GLN A 597 -2.33 -9.84 20.29
N LYS A 598 -1.50 -9.78 21.34
CA LYS A 598 -0.08 -10.14 21.26
C LYS A 598 0.12 -11.63 20.96
N LEU A 599 -0.68 -12.49 21.59
CA LEU A 599 -0.63 -13.94 21.34
C LEU A 599 -1.15 -14.30 19.94
N VAL A 600 -2.17 -13.60 19.43
CA VAL A 600 -2.63 -13.74 18.05
C VAL A 600 -1.49 -13.41 17.08
N GLY A 601 -0.78 -12.30 17.28
CA GLY A 601 0.37 -11.93 16.44
C GLY A 601 1.52 -12.95 16.48
N PHE A 602 1.66 -13.72 17.56
CA PHE A 602 2.62 -14.82 17.65
C PHE A 602 2.13 -16.11 16.96
N LEU A 603 0.83 -16.41 17.06
CA LEU A 603 0.22 -17.66 16.59
C LEU A 603 -0.30 -17.60 15.16
N GLU A 604 -0.46 -16.40 14.59
CA GLU A 604 -0.99 -16.22 13.24
C GLU A 604 -0.05 -16.77 12.16
N ASN A 605 -0.66 -17.14 11.02
CA ASN A 605 0.04 -17.58 9.81
C ASN A 605 1.06 -18.74 10.03
N PRO A 606 0.69 -19.81 10.77
CA PRO A 606 1.56 -20.98 10.98
C PRO A 606 1.99 -21.65 9.66
N GLU A 607 1.24 -21.50 8.56
CA GLU A 607 1.63 -22.00 7.25
C GLU A 607 3.00 -21.48 6.78
N VAL A 608 3.33 -20.22 7.11
CA VAL A 608 4.60 -19.60 6.74
C VAL A 608 5.75 -20.22 7.54
N GLN A 609 5.51 -20.50 8.83
CA GLN A 609 6.48 -21.17 9.69
C GLN A 609 6.74 -22.60 9.19
N TYR A 610 5.68 -23.34 8.83
CA TYR A 610 5.81 -24.68 8.27
C TYR A 610 6.62 -24.72 6.98
N GLU A 611 6.46 -23.73 6.10
CA GLU A 611 7.29 -23.64 4.89
C GLU A 611 8.77 -23.39 5.20
N ALA A 612 9.07 -22.55 6.20
CA ALA A 612 10.44 -22.31 6.63
C ALA A 612 11.06 -23.56 7.26
N GLU A 613 10.33 -24.24 8.15
CA GLU A 613 10.73 -25.51 8.76
C GLU A 613 10.96 -26.60 7.71
N ALA A 614 10.07 -26.69 6.70
CA ALA A 614 10.23 -27.66 5.61
C ALA A 614 11.55 -27.44 4.85
N LYS A 615 11.91 -26.20 4.54
CA LYS A 615 13.18 -25.87 3.86
C LYS A 615 14.39 -26.26 4.70
N GLN A 616 14.31 -26.08 6.02
CA GLN A 616 15.36 -26.51 6.94
C GLN A 616 15.49 -28.05 6.94
N LEU A 617 14.38 -28.78 7.06
CA LEU A 617 14.38 -30.24 7.06
C LEU A 617 14.93 -30.83 5.75
N VAL A 618 14.65 -30.19 4.61
CA VAL A 618 15.27 -30.54 3.32
C VAL A 618 16.80 -30.38 3.36
N ALA A 619 17.31 -29.31 3.97
CA ALA A 619 18.75 -29.10 4.10
C ALA A 619 19.41 -30.14 5.03
N GLU A 620 18.67 -30.66 6.00
CA GLU A 620 19.08 -31.73 6.91
C GLU A 620 18.91 -33.13 6.32
N GLY A 621 18.24 -33.26 5.17
CA GLY A 621 17.96 -34.54 4.49
C GLY A 621 16.73 -35.28 5.01
N ASP A 622 15.94 -34.69 5.91
CA ASP A 622 14.66 -35.25 6.39
C ASP A 622 13.50 -34.87 5.47
N TYR A 623 13.38 -35.61 4.36
CA TYR A 623 12.32 -35.39 3.38
C TYR A 623 10.93 -35.80 3.86
N ALA A 624 10.82 -36.78 4.76
CA ALA A 624 9.54 -37.18 5.34
C ALA A 624 9.00 -36.07 6.27
N GLY A 625 9.88 -35.51 7.11
CA GLY A 625 9.60 -34.33 7.91
C GLY A 625 9.22 -33.11 7.06
N ALA A 626 9.97 -32.84 5.99
CA ALA A 626 9.67 -31.74 5.08
C ALA A 626 8.31 -31.90 4.38
N ALA A 627 7.99 -33.10 3.88
CA ALA A 627 6.70 -33.40 3.26
C ALA A 627 5.55 -33.17 4.23
N ARG A 628 5.69 -33.58 5.49
CA ARG A 628 4.72 -33.32 6.56
C ARG A 628 4.49 -31.82 6.79
N LYS A 629 5.55 -31.01 6.85
CA LYS A 629 5.43 -29.56 7.07
C LYS A 629 4.80 -28.85 5.88
N ILE A 630 5.19 -29.19 4.65
CA ILE A 630 4.52 -28.66 3.45
C ILE A 630 3.04 -29.07 3.40
N ALA A 631 2.71 -30.30 3.75
CA ALA A 631 1.32 -30.74 3.82
C ALA A 631 0.49 -29.89 4.79
N TYR A 632 1.02 -29.57 5.98
CA TYR A 632 0.34 -28.67 6.92
C TYR A 632 0.19 -27.25 6.37
N ALA A 633 1.21 -26.73 5.70
CA ALA A 633 1.14 -25.42 5.04
C ALA A 633 0.05 -25.38 3.96
N ILE A 634 -0.05 -26.42 3.12
CA ILE A 634 -1.08 -26.52 2.08
C ILE A 634 -2.47 -26.59 2.72
N ALA A 635 -2.66 -27.46 3.71
CA ALA A 635 -3.94 -27.62 4.41
C ALA A 635 -4.46 -26.29 4.96
N LEU A 636 -3.63 -25.54 5.67
CA LEU A 636 -4.02 -24.26 6.25
C LEU A 636 -4.22 -23.17 5.20
N ARG A 637 -3.39 -23.11 4.15
CA ARG A 637 -3.60 -22.16 3.05
C ARG A 637 -4.92 -22.44 2.34
N GLU A 638 -5.25 -23.69 2.05
CA GLU A 638 -6.51 -24.06 1.43
C GLU A 638 -7.71 -23.76 2.35
N ALA A 639 -7.62 -24.04 3.65
CA ALA A 639 -8.65 -23.68 4.63
C ALA A 639 -8.90 -22.16 4.69
N LYS A 640 -7.83 -21.36 4.52
CA LYS A 640 -7.89 -19.89 4.44
C LYS A 640 -8.18 -19.34 3.04
N SER A 641 -8.43 -20.21 2.05
CA SER A 641 -8.60 -19.82 0.64
C SER A 641 -7.42 -19.00 0.08
N LYS A 642 -6.20 -19.23 0.56
CA LYS A 642 -4.95 -18.63 0.07
C LYS A 642 -4.36 -19.48 -1.06
N ASP A 643 -3.60 -18.85 -1.96
CA ASP A 643 -2.89 -19.55 -3.03
C ASP A 643 -1.82 -20.51 -2.47
N VAL A 644 -1.79 -21.73 -2.99
CA VAL A 644 -0.83 -22.77 -2.63
C VAL A 644 0.45 -22.70 -3.47
N GLY A 645 0.47 -21.92 -4.55
CA GLY A 645 1.66 -21.70 -5.38
C GLY A 645 2.37 -23.02 -5.75
N LYS A 646 3.68 -23.08 -5.49
CA LYS A 646 4.53 -24.27 -5.76
C LYS A 646 4.57 -25.30 -4.61
N LEU A 647 3.71 -25.18 -3.60
CA LEU A 647 3.74 -26.09 -2.45
C LEU A 647 3.35 -27.51 -2.83
N ARG A 648 2.36 -27.70 -3.71
CA ARG A 648 1.99 -29.04 -4.20
C ARG A 648 3.09 -29.71 -5.02
N GLU A 649 3.89 -28.95 -5.77
CA GLU A 649 5.10 -29.46 -6.42
C GLU A 649 6.13 -29.90 -5.38
N SER A 650 6.35 -29.07 -4.36
CA SER A 650 7.29 -29.37 -3.27
C SER A 650 6.85 -30.61 -2.48
N LEU A 651 5.56 -30.76 -2.19
CA LEU A 651 5.00 -31.93 -1.50
C LEU A 651 5.29 -33.22 -2.28
N ARG A 652 4.98 -33.23 -3.58
CA ARG A 652 5.26 -34.37 -4.46
C ARG A 652 6.76 -34.69 -4.48
N ALA A 653 7.60 -33.68 -4.67
CA ALA A 653 9.06 -33.85 -4.70
C ALA A 653 9.61 -34.45 -3.40
N TYR A 654 9.21 -33.93 -2.23
CA TYR A 654 9.68 -34.41 -0.93
C TYR A 654 9.16 -35.81 -0.61
N ALA A 655 7.89 -36.10 -0.90
CA ALA A 655 7.33 -37.44 -0.73
C ALA A 655 8.06 -38.49 -1.58
N MET A 656 8.41 -38.16 -2.83
CA MET A 656 9.16 -39.05 -3.72
C MET A 656 10.63 -39.22 -3.30
N GLN A 657 11.25 -38.20 -2.72
CA GLN A 657 12.63 -38.29 -2.20
C GLN A 657 12.71 -39.07 -0.89
N ALA A 658 11.66 -39.03 -0.05
CA ALA A 658 11.57 -39.84 1.16
C ALA A 658 11.62 -41.35 0.87
N GLN A 659 11.29 -41.79 -0.35
CA GLN A 659 11.33 -43.20 -0.76
C GLN A 659 12.72 -43.67 -1.26
N ARG A 660 13.73 -42.78 -1.28
CA ARG A 660 15.09 -43.12 -1.73
C ARG A 660 16.00 -43.66 -0.62
N LEU A 661 15.50 -43.75 0.61
CA LEU A 661 16.14 -44.35 1.79
C LEU A 661 15.49 -45.70 2.09
#